data_AF-A0A5D6XQS3-F1
#
_entry.id   AF-A0A5D6XQS3-F1
#
_cell.length_a   1.000
_cell.length_b   1.000
_cell.length_c   1.000
_cell.angle_alpha   90.00
_cell.angle_beta   90.00
_cell.angle_gamma   90.00
#
_symmetry.space_group_name_H-M   'P 1'
#
loop_
_entity.id
_entity.type
_entity.pdbx_description
1 polymer ?
#
loop_
_entity_poly.entity_id
_entity_poly.type
_entity_poly.pdbx_seq_one_letter_code
_entity_poly.pdbx_strand_id
1 'polypeptide(L)'
;MDAMDAVALGARVQQVAEKLQLKAQEAREKGNGGAAQALADSASDLRQAAAVLVEQKRLLTVRQSPASAASDAPPGSSSGGAAQRLRLRRNSSASSLVSMQSAFDAASVAGSVHAHAHAQQPPHAELLSRLTRVEKMLAKKSDEMRSKGNENAGGALQQSAAFVRAGSALISEQQQHLQALASSFERLQSQWRALGTALALSDDDRGDDAVLARVTALQRERDASAETTQALEAERDALRKQVADAKKEHAEEYLILREDLAILQNDKRDLERAVRDVERECTERSERELAALQAALNTATRARDELACTAAATATQARELQQQAEAWKEKYHDEQRKLSEFLAAAQTQHSSRVASLESELKALATATATAASESELVAGGQELARLQDEQAALQALLSECETSLESELARSTQLLHEREALRTRVADMEQQHASAVAALASEHDRHASALERACAVQEDETQALAARLADAQRECNARERIIGELTQAVDGYRDECSKARRELKELESAHATQRGVAAGTTQQLTALRELSSAFLRDTEELLAAPLPSGSEDVTSERFGRVKALVTTALAEKTAAAAQVQDALAQLAAARAASADASAQETAELQRRLDDTAREFERYRARSHAALKKVEKRAELLNGMRKETEQLRQQLAGSEDALRCAEQRAQQLADMLREATQTQRMLQEELAQRAAETRDALAAAEATRQQLGAKNARATRELEDATARLLAAEQEKAALVAASEQLRAQEATEREAERAGLELQRHASDTQLAALTDEVETLRAQIAGRETQRRTDEQRIASLEQQVDELESRLRDAPAAEAASASKEQTIRALRVQVLELQEQLQAVEDATAARALAAERDELAQVQAARVALQKASEHAISAKQRHALVQAFQQRLHAVVDELQRGLDDHAAAFRDACAFRDAFKQQAALAGEPQDSLSTGAEPENDDALFEECRAVKSGVVVKAGAGFALPVVCEAAGWRVTWSFAVKEATADVGFTLVLADRAQRRDAVVVVAPQRVNALSGTFTVAAADVGATLRFEWDNAFSWLNEKTLDYHVSVQAPLSPAKSQLRVQTRSLQRTATELRDGLARLGAEAAARAQLQAAVAHLHAAEQDKDAYAGQFDAQLRAVAARKSALQQQMEGLKAALSRALAEQDELGDVGATLTRAWSGAAAERDDAETTVQLAEASQLESLAQQLEARVQELEQALLACQDEELSPLVAAA
;
A
#
# COMPACT_ATOMS: atom_id res chain seq x y z
N MET A 1 -44.77 -26.84 1.56
CA MET A 1 -43.63 -25.94 1.83
C MET A 1 -44.17 -24.91 2.80
N ASP A 2 -43.90 -25.19 4.05
CA ASP A 2 -44.85 -25.11 5.15
C ASP A 2 -44.22 -24.34 6.30
N ALA A 3 -45.02 -23.58 7.06
CA ALA A 3 -44.84 -23.15 8.45
C ALA A 3 -43.52 -22.49 8.94
N MET A 4 -42.40 -22.61 8.23
CA MET A 4 -41.06 -22.07 8.53
C MET A 4 -40.97 -20.59 8.18
N ASP A 5 -41.61 -20.13 7.10
CA ASP A 5 -41.47 -18.73 6.65
C ASP A 5 -42.16 -17.73 7.59
N ALA A 6 -43.28 -18.12 8.22
CA ALA A 6 -43.94 -17.29 9.22
C ALA A 6 -43.12 -17.18 10.53
N VAL A 7 -42.35 -18.22 10.88
CA VAL A 7 -41.45 -18.20 12.05
C VAL A 7 -40.23 -17.34 11.76
N ALA A 8 -39.66 -17.46 10.55
CA ALA A 8 -38.57 -16.62 10.12
C ALA A 8 -38.97 -15.14 10.05
N LEU A 9 -40.19 -14.84 9.60
CA LEU A 9 -40.72 -13.48 9.56
C LEU A 9 -40.97 -12.92 10.97
N GLY A 10 -41.61 -13.68 11.86
CA GLY A 10 -41.80 -13.29 13.26
C GLY A 10 -40.47 -13.04 13.98
N ALA A 11 -39.48 -13.91 13.78
CA ALA A 11 -38.15 -13.76 14.35
C ALA A 11 -37.42 -12.51 13.81
N ARG A 12 -37.56 -12.19 12.52
CA ARG A 12 -37.00 -10.97 11.93
C ARG A 12 -37.65 -9.70 12.47
N VAL A 13 -38.98 -9.69 12.63
CA VAL A 13 -39.70 -8.55 13.23
C VAL A 13 -39.27 -8.34 14.69
N GLN A 14 -39.10 -9.43 15.45
CA GLN A 14 -38.58 -9.39 16.82
C GLN A 14 -37.16 -8.79 16.87
N GLN A 15 -36.28 -9.22 15.96
CA GLN A 15 -34.89 -8.74 15.89
C GLN A 15 -34.80 -7.25 15.53
N VAL A 16 -35.69 -6.75 14.67
CA VAL A 16 -35.77 -5.31 14.35
C VAL A 16 -36.27 -4.51 15.56
N ALA A 17 -37.26 -5.02 16.30
CA ALA A 17 -37.75 -4.38 17.51
C ALA A 17 -36.65 -4.30 18.60
N GLU A 18 -35.82 -5.33 18.75
CA GLU A 18 -34.68 -5.31 19.69
C GLU A 18 -33.61 -4.28 19.29
N LYS A 19 -33.27 -4.17 18.00
CA LYS A 19 -32.32 -3.16 17.52
C LYS A 19 -32.84 -1.73 17.72
N LEU A 20 -34.14 -1.50 17.52
CA LEU A 20 -34.75 -0.20 17.78
C LEU A 20 -34.76 0.14 19.27
N GLN A 21 -34.96 -0.85 20.16
CA GLN A 21 -34.86 -0.65 21.61
C GLN A 21 -33.44 -0.30 22.06
N LEU A 22 -32.42 -0.94 21.50
CA LEU A 22 -31.00 -0.60 21.75
C LEU A 22 -30.68 0.83 21.31
N LYS A 23 -31.12 1.23 20.11
CA LYS A 23 -30.96 2.61 19.64
C LYS A 23 -31.75 3.63 20.46
N ALA A 24 -32.89 3.24 21.04
CA ALA A 24 -33.62 4.08 21.98
C ALA A 24 -32.81 4.31 23.27
N GLN A 25 -32.11 3.29 23.78
CA GLN A 25 -31.21 3.41 24.94
C GLN A 25 -30.01 4.31 24.64
N GLU A 26 -29.35 4.11 23.50
CA GLU A 26 -28.24 4.98 23.07
C GLU A 26 -28.69 6.44 22.89
N ALA A 27 -29.87 6.67 22.32
CA ALA A 27 -30.44 8.02 22.18
C ALA A 27 -30.73 8.65 23.55
N ARG A 28 -31.12 7.85 24.55
CA ARG A 28 -31.37 8.29 25.93
C ARG A 28 -30.07 8.64 26.64
N GLU A 29 -29.03 7.82 26.49
CA GLU A 29 -27.68 8.06 27.03
C GLU A 29 -27.07 9.34 26.45
N LYS A 30 -27.35 9.64 25.18
CA LYS A 30 -26.93 10.88 24.49
C LYS A 30 -27.81 12.09 24.81
N GLY A 31 -28.71 12.01 25.79
CA GLY A 31 -29.56 13.11 26.24
C GLY A 31 -30.72 13.46 25.30
N ASN A 32 -30.99 12.67 24.27
CA ASN A 32 -32.07 12.93 23.31
C ASN A 32 -33.34 12.15 23.67
N GLY A 33 -33.99 12.58 24.75
CA GLY A 33 -35.16 11.90 25.32
C GLY A 33 -36.34 11.75 24.36
N GLY A 34 -36.56 12.72 23.45
CA GLY A 34 -37.64 12.65 22.46
C GLY A 34 -37.41 11.58 21.38
N ALA A 35 -36.17 11.44 20.90
CA ALA A 35 -35.81 10.38 19.96
C ALA A 35 -35.85 9.00 20.62
N ALA A 36 -35.37 8.91 21.87
CA ALA A 36 -35.44 7.68 22.65
C ALA A 36 -36.88 7.18 22.83
N GLN A 37 -37.80 8.09 23.18
CA GLN A 37 -39.22 7.74 23.35
C GLN A 37 -39.85 7.24 22.05
N ALA A 38 -39.67 7.96 20.93
CA ALA A 38 -40.26 7.57 19.65
C ALA A 38 -39.72 6.22 19.12
N LEU A 39 -38.44 5.92 19.35
CA LEU A 39 -37.83 4.64 18.98
C LEU A 39 -38.34 3.49 19.88
N ALA A 40 -38.54 3.75 21.18
CA ALA A 40 -39.12 2.79 22.11
C ALA A 40 -40.59 2.47 21.77
N ASP A 41 -41.39 3.49 21.43
CA ASP A 41 -42.79 3.31 21.01
C ASP A 41 -42.87 2.47 19.72
N SER A 42 -42.00 2.75 18.75
CA SER A 42 -41.91 1.98 17.49
C SER A 42 -41.49 0.52 17.73
N ALA A 43 -40.56 0.27 18.68
CA ALA A 43 -40.18 -1.08 19.07
C ALA A 43 -41.34 -1.83 19.76
N SER A 44 -42.16 -1.13 20.55
CA SER A 44 -43.36 -1.68 21.18
C SER A 44 -44.41 -2.08 20.14
N ASP A 45 -44.69 -1.23 19.16
CA ASP A 45 -45.66 -1.51 18.09
C ASP A 45 -45.25 -2.74 17.25
N LEU A 46 -43.95 -2.89 16.95
CA LEU A 46 -43.43 -4.06 16.24
C LEU A 46 -43.53 -5.34 17.06
N ARG A 47 -43.36 -5.28 18.39
CA ARG A 47 -43.58 -6.43 19.27
C ARG A 47 -45.06 -6.82 19.34
N GLN A 48 -45.97 -5.85 19.35
CA GLN A 48 -47.40 -6.12 19.27
C GLN A 48 -47.77 -6.78 17.93
N ALA A 49 -47.22 -6.29 16.81
CA ALA A 49 -47.41 -6.89 15.50
C ALA A 49 -46.86 -8.33 15.44
N ALA A 50 -45.67 -8.58 15.99
CA ALA A 50 -45.10 -9.93 16.09
C ALA A 50 -45.97 -10.88 16.95
N ALA A 51 -46.52 -10.38 18.07
CA ALA A 51 -47.41 -11.15 18.93
C ALA A 51 -48.72 -11.54 18.21
N VAL A 52 -49.29 -10.62 17.40
CA VAL A 52 -50.47 -10.91 16.57
C VAL A 52 -50.16 -11.97 15.53
N LEU A 53 -48.98 -11.94 14.90
CA LEU A 53 -48.55 -12.96 13.92
C LEU A 53 -48.37 -14.34 14.58
N VAL A 54 -47.84 -14.39 15.81
CA VAL A 54 -47.71 -15.63 16.58
C VAL A 54 -49.08 -16.17 16.99
N GLU A 55 -50.02 -15.31 17.40
CA GLU A 55 -51.38 -15.72 17.78
C GLU A 55 -52.20 -16.19 16.57
N GLN A 56 -52.08 -15.52 15.42
CA GLN A 56 -52.66 -15.99 14.17
C GLN A 56 -52.14 -17.40 13.80
N LYS A 57 -50.84 -17.66 13.98
CA LYS A 57 -50.28 -19.01 13.79
C LYS A 57 -50.83 -19.99 14.82
N ARG A 58 -50.94 -19.62 16.09
CA ARG A 58 -51.51 -20.49 17.14
C ARG A 58 -52.94 -20.90 16.79
N LEU A 59 -53.77 -19.96 16.32
CA LEU A 59 -55.14 -20.23 15.87
C LEU A 59 -55.19 -21.14 14.63
N LEU A 60 -54.23 -21.01 13.71
CA LEU A 60 -54.09 -21.92 12.56
C LEU A 60 -53.63 -23.33 12.97
N THR A 61 -52.78 -23.44 14.00
CA THR A 61 -52.23 -24.73 14.45
C THR A 61 -53.22 -25.50 15.34
N VAL A 62 -54.03 -24.80 16.15
CA VAL A 62 -55.08 -25.40 17.00
C VAL A 62 -56.23 -26.01 16.17
N ARG A 63 -56.43 -25.55 14.93
CA ARG A 63 -57.40 -26.16 13.99
C ARG A 63 -56.89 -27.42 13.28
N GLN A 64 -55.59 -27.75 13.39
CA GLN A 64 -54.94 -28.86 12.68
C GLN A 64 -54.80 -30.17 13.50
N SER A 65 -55.39 -30.28 14.71
CA SER A 65 -55.36 -31.52 15.51
C SER A 65 -56.75 -31.77 16.12
N PRO A 66 -57.48 -32.87 15.80
CA PRO A 66 -57.02 -34.26 15.83
C PRO A 66 -57.53 -35.19 14.69
N ALA A 67 -56.72 -36.15 14.22
CA ALA A 67 -57.16 -37.47 13.72
C ALA A 67 -55.96 -38.27 13.15
N SER A 68 -55.13 -38.85 14.02
CA SER A 68 -54.16 -39.89 13.61
C SER A 68 -53.62 -40.61 14.86
N ALA A 69 -54.50 -41.33 15.55
CA ALA A 69 -54.13 -42.29 16.59
C ALA A 69 -54.81 -43.63 16.27
N ALA A 70 -54.30 -44.33 15.25
CA ALA A 70 -54.49 -45.77 15.09
C ALA A 70 -53.57 -46.26 13.96
N SER A 71 -52.51 -46.99 14.34
CA SER A 71 -51.83 -48.05 13.57
C SER A 71 -50.31 -47.95 13.71
N ASP A 72 -49.77 -48.51 14.79
CA ASP A 72 -48.41 -49.05 14.80
C ASP A 72 -48.35 -50.30 15.68
N ALA A 73 -48.20 -51.46 15.05
CA ALA A 73 -47.68 -52.68 15.66
C ALA A 73 -46.71 -53.35 14.66
N PRO A 74 -45.57 -53.91 15.12
CA PRO A 74 -44.36 -54.11 14.31
C PRO A 74 -44.32 -55.48 13.59
N PRO A 75 -43.39 -55.68 12.62
CA PRO A 75 -43.42 -56.83 11.74
C PRO A 75 -42.74 -58.07 12.36
N GLY A 76 -43.45 -59.19 12.31
CA GLY A 76 -42.94 -60.54 12.49
C GLY A 76 -42.86 -61.28 11.16
N SER A 77 -41.93 -62.23 11.11
CA SER A 77 -41.36 -62.87 9.93
C SER A 77 -42.24 -63.86 9.16
N SER A 78 -41.79 -64.08 7.92
CA SER A 78 -41.77 -65.35 7.18
C SER A 78 -42.98 -65.74 6.29
N SER A 79 -42.58 -66.26 5.12
CA SER A 79 -43.21 -67.39 4.42
C SER A 79 -44.53 -67.16 3.66
N GLY A 80 -44.38 -67.00 2.33
CA GLY A 80 -44.99 -67.93 1.37
C GLY A 80 -46.40 -67.67 0.86
N GLY A 81 -46.56 -67.70 -0.48
CA GLY A 81 -47.73 -68.32 -1.11
C GLY A 81 -48.79 -67.43 -1.78
N ALA A 82 -48.64 -67.23 -3.10
CA ALA A 82 -49.63 -67.41 -4.16
C ALA A 82 -51.07 -66.79 -4.11
N ALA A 83 -51.33 -65.97 -5.14
CA ALA A 83 -52.42 -66.07 -6.13
C ALA A 83 -53.84 -65.40 -5.95
N GLN A 84 -54.15 -64.57 -6.96
CA GLN A 84 -55.41 -64.43 -7.76
C GLN A 84 -56.62 -63.53 -7.35
N ARG A 85 -56.86 -62.53 -8.24
CA ARG A 85 -58.09 -62.16 -9.01
C ARG A 85 -59.33 -61.47 -8.36
N LEU A 86 -59.53 -60.18 -8.77
CA LEU A 86 -60.63 -59.59 -9.61
C LEU A 86 -62.15 -59.71 -9.22
N ARG A 87 -62.86 -58.55 -9.07
CA ARG A 87 -63.99 -58.00 -9.91
C ARG A 87 -65.15 -57.24 -9.20
N LEU A 88 -65.46 -56.04 -9.77
CA LEU A 88 -66.74 -55.42 -10.22
C LEU A 88 -68.02 -55.31 -9.36
N ARG A 89 -68.66 -54.11 -9.35
CA ARG A 89 -70.00 -53.73 -9.94
C ARG A 89 -70.51 -52.34 -9.41
N ARG A 90 -71.69 -51.84 -9.81
CA ARG A 90 -72.10 -50.90 -10.90
C ARG A 90 -73.55 -50.40 -10.60
N ASN A 91 -73.93 -49.18 -11.05
CA ASN A 91 -75.30 -48.62 -11.32
C ASN A 91 -76.17 -48.17 -10.11
N SER A 92 -77.14 -47.22 -10.14
CA SER A 92 -77.90 -46.38 -11.13
C SER A 92 -78.73 -45.32 -10.36
N SER A 93 -78.87 -44.04 -10.76
CA SER A 93 -79.89 -43.36 -11.62
C SER A 93 -81.32 -43.08 -11.05
N ALA A 94 -81.66 -41.78 -10.97
CA ALA A 94 -82.91 -41.08 -11.35
C ALA A 94 -84.26 -41.26 -10.57
N SER A 95 -84.62 -40.24 -9.76
CA SER A 95 -85.97 -39.64 -9.58
C SER A 95 -85.89 -38.54 -8.51
N SER A 96 -86.09 -37.24 -8.78
CA SER A 96 -87.31 -36.52 -9.19
C SER A 96 -87.73 -35.57 -8.03
N LEU A 97 -87.23 -34.33 -7.94
CA LEU A 97 -87.71 -33.10 -8.61
C LEU A 97 -89.16 -32.63 -8.34
N VAL A 98 -89.83 -33.07 -7.25
CA VAL A 98 -91.20 -32.56 -6.92
C VAL A 98 -91.38 -32.00 -5.49
N SER A 99 -90.39 -32.07 -4.60
CA SER A 99 -90.58 -31.64 -3.18
C SER A 99 -90.02 -30.24 -2.83
N MET A 100 -89.91 -29.32 -3.80
CA MET A 100 -89.45 -27.93 -3.55
C MET A 100 -90.58 -26.91 -3.34
N GLN A 101 -91.85 -27.29 -3.53
CA GLN A 101 -92.96 -26.33 -3.51
C GLN A 101 -93.56 -26.06 -2.11
N SER A 102 -93.30 -26.90 -1.08
CA SER A 102 -94.03 -26.80 0.21
C SER A 102 -93.29 -26.10 1.35
N ALA A 103 -92.06 -25.64 1.14
CA ALA A 103 -91.26 -25.00 2.19
C ALA A 103 -91.35 -23.45 2.18
N PHE A 104 -92.11 -22.87 1.23
CA PHE A 104 -92.12 -21.43 0.99
C PHE A 104 -93.25 -20.66 1.71
N ASP A 105 -94.26 -21.35 2.25
CA ASP A 105 -95.47 -20.70 2.81
C ASP A 105 -95.43 -20.38 4.32
N ALA A 106 -94.33 -20.64 5.04
CA ALA A 106 -94.31 -20.58 6.51
C ALA A 106 -93.63 -19.35 7.15
N ALA A 107 -93.24 -18.32 6.38
CA ALA A 107 -92.45 -17.19 6.90
C ALA A 107 -93.11 -15.80 6.71
N SER A 108 -94.43 -15.70 6.88
CA SER A 108 -95.22 -14.46 6.75
C SER A 108 -95.56 -13.76 8.09
N VAL A 109 -95.01 -14.16 9.24
CA VAL A 109 -95.42 -13.57 10.54
C VAL A 109 -94.22 -13.35 11.45
N ALA A 110 -93.65 -12.14 11.42
CA ALA A 110 -93.13 -11.42 12.59
C ALA A 110 -92.37 -10.16 12.12
N GLY A 111 -93.09 -9.05 12.00
CA GLY A 111 -92.52 -7.71 11.96
C GLY A 111 -92.27 -7.15 13.37
N SER A 112 -91.65 -5.97 13.38
CA SER A 112 -91.47 -5.04 14.51
C SER A 112 -90.23 -5.29 15.38
N VAL A 113 -89.20 -4.44 15.19
CA VAL A 113 -88.72 -3.45 16.18
C VAL A 113 -87.38 -2.86 15.69
N HIS A 114 -87.41 -1.58 15.32
CA HIS A 114 -86.26 -0.68 15.23
C HIS A 114 -85.82 -0.25 16.65
N ALA A 115 -84.51 -0.22 16.92
CA ALA A 115 -83.79 0.95 17.46
C ALA A 115 -82.47 0.56 18.19
N HIS A 116 -81.45 1.41 17.98
CA HIS A 116 -80.20 1.57 18.76
C HIS A 116 -79.06 0.54 18.58
N ALA A 117 -78.09 0.86 17.71
CA ALA A 117 -76.68 0.53 17.94
C ALA A 117 -75.74 1.58 17.31
N HIS A 118 -74.88 2.14 18.16
CA HIS A 118 -73.95 3.23 17.92
C HIS A 118 -72.85 2.91 16.89
N ALA A 119 -72.42 3.96 16.17
CA ALA A 119 -71.35 3.97 15.19
C ALA A 119 -69.98 3.52 15.76
N GLN A 120 -69.48 2.37 15.30
CA GLN A 120 -68.06 2.04 15.30
C GLN A 120 -67.60 1.91 13.84
N GLN A 121 -66.54 2.65 13.46
CA GLN A 121 -65.94 2.55 12.13
C GLN A 121 -65.36 1.14 11.91
N PRO A 122 -65.39 0.61 10.67
CA PRO A 122 -64.84 -0.72 10.38
C PRO A 122 -63.31 -0.72 10.61
N PRO A 123 -62.75 -1.76 11.27
CA PRO A 123 -61.35 -1.80 11.72
C PRO A 123 -60.31 -1.63 10.60
N HIS A 124 -60.68 -1.97 9.35
CA HIS A 124 -59.81 -1.80 8.18
C HIS A 124 -59.66 -0.34 7.73
N ALA A 125 -60.71 0.47 7.88
CA ALA A 125 -60.63 1.91 7.56
C ALA A 125 -59.71 2.64 8.55
N GLU A 126 -59.72 2.21 9.81
CA GLU A 126 -58.81 2.74 10.83
C GLU A 126 -57.36 2.35 10.54
N LEU A 127 -57.10 1.11 10.12
CA LEU A 127 -55.76 0.65 9.72
C LEU A 127 -55.21 1.44 8.53
N LEU A 128 -55.99 1.64 7.47
CA LEU A 128 -55.59 2.44 6.30
C LEU A 128 -55.32 3.90 6.69
N SER A 129 -56.12 4.48 7.59
CA SER A 129 -55.89 5.82 8.13
C SER A 129 -54.59 5.91 8.93
N ARG A 130 -54.28 4.90 9.76
CA ARG A 130 -53.03 4.82 10.52
C ARG A 130 -51.81 4.67 9.61
N LEU A 131 -51.86 3.81 8.60
CA LEU A 131 -50.77 3.64 7.62
C LEU A 131 -50.53 4.92 6.83
N THR A 132 -51.59 5.61 6.42
CA THR A 132 -51.49 6.92 5.74
C THR A 132 -50.85 7.98 6.63
N ARG A 133 -51.10 7.94 7.96
CA ARG A 133 -50.46 8.86 8.91
C ARG A 133 -48.96 8.55 9.08
N VAL A 134 -48.58 7.27 9.15
CA VAL A 134 -47.17 6.84 9.23
C VAL A 134 -46.41 7.23 7.96
N GLU A 135 -47.00 7.03 6.78
CA GLU A 135 -46.42 7.46 5.50
C GLU A 135 -46.08 8.96 5.51
N LYS A 136 -47.04 9.82 5.91
CA LYS A 136 -46.84 11.27 6.00
C LYS A 136 -45.77 11.66 7.01
N MET A 137 -45.69 10.95 8.14
CA MET A 137 -44.67 11.20 9.16
C MET A 137 -43.26 10.88 8.65
N LEU A 138 -43.09 9.72 7.99
CA LEU A 138 -41.82 9.28 7.43
C LEU A 138 -41.34 10.22 6.31
N ALA A 139 -42.24 10.66 5.43
CA ALA A 139 -41.94 11.64 4.40
C ALA A 139 -41.49 12.98 4.99
N LYS A 140 -42.22 13.52 5.99
CA LYS A 140 -41.85 14.77 6.67
C LYS A 140 -40.49 14.64 7.38
N LYS A 141 -40.20 13.50 8.01
CA LYS A 141 -38.93 13.27 8.70
C LYS A 141 -37.77 13.05 7.72
N SER A 142 -38.04 12.46 6.56
CA SER A 142 -37.09 12.42 5.43
C SER A 142 -36.68 13.84 5.03
N ASP A 143 -37.65 14.73 4.82
CA ASP A 143 -37.38 16.12 4.43
C ASP A 143 -36.62 16.89 5.52
N GLU A 144 -36.96 16.66 6.80
CA GLU A 144 -36.23 17.23 7.93
C GLU A 144 -34.77 16.75 7.98
N MET A 145 -34.53 15.44 7.77
CA MET A 145 -33.17 14.89 7.73
C MET A 145 -32.36 15.42 6.55
N ARG A 146 -32.98 15.60 5.39
CA ARG A 146 -32.36 16.26 4.22
C ARG A 146 -32.03 17.73 4.51
N SER A 147 -32.95 18.47 5.12
CA SER A 147 -32.72 19.87 5.50
C SER A 147 -31.58 20.04 6.52
N LYS A 148 -31.27 19.00 7.30
CA LYS A 148 -30.15 18.94 8.25
C LYS A 148 -28.85 18.40 7.62
N GLY A 149 -28.78 18.26 6.30
CA GLY A 149 -27.60 17.81 5.55
C GLY A 149 -27.33 16.30 5.63
N ASN A 150 -28.29 15.49 6.10
CA ASN A 150 -28.13 14.04 6.22
C ASN A 150 -28.94 13.30 5.14
N GLU A 151 -28.44 13.38 3.91
CA GLU A 151 -29.14 12.88 2.71
C GLU A 151 -29.37 11.37 2.73
N ASN A 152 -28.41 10.59 3.23
CA ASN A 152 -28.52 9.13 3.33
C ASN A 152 -29.64 8.70 4.29
N ALA A 153 -29.74 9.35 5.45
CA ALA A 153 -30.83 9.10 6.38
C ALA A 153 -32.19 9.57 5.81
N GLY A 154 -32.21 10.69 5.11
CA GLY A 154 -33.40 11.15 4.38
C GLY A 154 -33.86 10.16 3.31
N GLY A 155 -32.93 9.66 2.50
CA GLY A 155 -33.18 8.65 1.47
C GLY A 155 -33.77 7.36 2.03
N ALA A 156 -33.20 6.82 3.12
CA ALA A 156 -33.71 5.61 3.77
C ALA A 156 -35.13 5.80 4.34
N LEU A 157 -35.43 6.97 4.92
CA LEU A 157 -36.77 7.30 5.41
C LEU A 157 -37.78 7.46 4.26
N GLN A 158 -37.36 8.04 3.14
CA GLN A 158 -38.20 8.17 1.94
C GLN A 158 -38.54 6.81 1.32
N GLN A 159 -37.56 5.91 1.23
CA GLN A 159 -37.79 4.52 0.79
C GLN A 159 -38.75 3.80 1.73
N SER A 160 -38.59 3.98 3.04
CA SER A 160 -39.51 3.41 4.05
C SER A 160 -40.93 3.94 3.89
N ALA A 161 -41.12 5.24 3.58
CA ALA A 161 -42.43 5.81 3.28
C ALA A 161 -43.05 5.20 2.01
N ALA A 162 -42.25 4.95 0.97
CA ALA A 162 -42.72 4.30 -0.26
C ALA A 162 -43.22 2.87 -0.03
N PHE A 163 -42.54 2.09 0.83
CA PHE A 163 -42.99 0.75 1.22
C PHE A 163 -44.33 0.80 1.99
N VAL A 164 -44.50 1.74 2.92
CA VAL A 164 -45.78 1.91 3.64
C VAL A 164 -46.91 2.27 2.68
N ARG A 165 -46.66 3.12 1.69
CA ARG A 165 -47.62 3.47 0.63
C ARG A 165 -48.02 2.25 -0.20
N ALA A 166 -47.05 1.45 -0.64
CA ALA A 166 -47.30 0.23 -1.41
C ALA A 166 -48.13 -0.79 -0.60
N GLY A 167 -47.83 -0.95 0.70
CA GLY A 167 -48.63 -1.78 1.60
C GLY A 167 -50.06 -1.28 1.77
N SER A 168 -50.26 0.03 1.92
CA SER A 168 -51.60 0.65 1.99
C SER A 168 -52.40 0.44 0.70
N ALA A 169 -51.76 0.60 -0.46
CA ALA A 169 -52.39 0.39 -1.77
C ALA A 169 -52.85 -1.08 -1.96
N LEU A 170 -52.01 -2.05 -1.60
CA LEU A 170 -52.35 -3.46 -1.69
C LEU A 170 -53.53 -3.83 -0.80
N ILE A 171 -53.58 -3.30 0.44
CA ILE A 171 -54.71 -3.54 1.36
C ILE A 171 -56.00 -2.93 0.78
N SER A 172 -55.91 -1.74 0.17
CA SER A 172 -57.04 -1.09 -0.51
C SER A 172 -57.52 -1.89 -1.73
N GLU A 173 -56.62 -2.44 -2.54
CA GLU A 173 -56.95 -3.27 -3.70
C GLU A 173 -57.61 -4.59 -3.28
N GLN A 174 -57.11 -5.24 -2.23
CA GLN A 174 -57.76 -6.41 -1.65
C GLN A 174 -59.17 -6.10 -1.15
N GLN A 175 -59.37 -4.91 -0.56
CA GLN A 175 -60.70 -4.45 -0.15
C GLN A 175 -61.64 -4.25 -1.34
N GLN A 176 -61.15 -3.68 -2.45
CA GLN A 176 -61.93 -3.51 -3.69
C GLN A 176 -62.33 -4.86 -4.30
N HIS A 177 -61.43 -5.84 -4.30
CA HIS A 177 -61.73 -7.19 -4.79
C HIS A 177 -62.79 -7.89 -3.94
N LEU A 178 -62.71 -7.76 -2.61
CA LEU A 178 -63.72 -8.31 -1.71
C LEU A 178 -65.09 -7.62 -1.91
N GLN A 179 -65.11 -6.31 -2.17
CA GLN A 179 -66.34 -5.60 -2.53
C GLN A 179 -66.90 -6.03 -3.89
N ALA A 180 -66.04 -6.28 -4.88
CA ALA A 180 -66.46 -6.77 -6.20
C ALA A 180 -67.12 -8.16 -6.09
N LEU A 181 -66.55 -9.06 -5.28
CA LEU A 181 -67.10 -10.39 -5.00
C LEU A 181 -68.43 -10.32 -4.22
N ALA A 182 -68.55 -9.40 -3.27
CA ALA A 182 -69.82 -9.17 -2.58
C ALA A 182 -70.91 -8.70 -3.58
N SER A 183 -70.55 -7.79 -4.49
CA SER A 183 -71.49 -7.26 -5.50
C SER A 183 -71.94 -8.29 -6.56
N SER A 184 -71.12 -9.29 -6.85
CA SER A 184 -71.50 -10.37 -7.78
C SER A 184 -72.45 -11.36 -7.10
N PHE A 185 -72.24 -11.62 -5.81
CA PHE A 185 -73.10 -12.48 -5.02
C PHE A 185 -74.51 -11.88 -4.82
N GLU A 186 -74.60 -10.58 -4.57
CA GLU A 186 -75.89 -9.87 -4.49
C GLU A 186 -76.66 -9.86 -5.81
N ARG A 187 -75.96 -9.80 -6.96
CA ARG A 187 -76.57 -9.93 -8.30
C ARG A 187 -77.18 -11.30 -8.52
N LEU A 188 -76.48 -12.37 -8.13
CA LEU A 188 -77.01 -13.73 -8.21
C LEU A 188 -78.22 -13.93 -7.29
N GLN A 189 -78.18 -13.36 -6.08
CA GLN A 189 -79.27 -13.49 -5.13
C GLN A 189 -80.53 -12.74 -5.56
N SER A 190 -80.38 -11.56 -6.20
CA SER A 190 -81.50 -10.77 -6.74
C SER A 190 -82.15 -11.42 -7.96
N GLN A 191 -81.37 -12.05 -8.84
CA GLN A 191 -81.90 -12.86 -9.95
C GLN A 191 -82.72 -14.05 -9.46
N TRP A 192 -82.27 -14.71 -8.38
CA TRP A 192 -83.01 -15.81 -7.76
C TRP A 192 -84.33 -15.38 -7.14
N ARG A 193 -84.38 -14.21 -6.50
CA ARG A 193 -85.64 -13.67 -5.95
C ARG A 193 -86.62 -13.25 -7.04
N ALA A 194 -86.13 -12.68 -8.14
CA ALA A 194 -86.97 -12.31 -9.29
C ALA A 194 -87.59 -13.55 -9.97
N LEU A 195 -86.88 -14.67 -10.01
CA LEU A 195 -87.42 -15.96 -10.45
C LEU A 195 -88.51 -16.48 -9.51
N GLY A 196 -88.30 -16.36 -8.19
CA GLY A 196 -89.30 -16.75 -7.19
C GLY A 196 -90.60 -15.95 -7.27
N THR A 197 -90.54 -14.64 -7.52
CA THR A 197 -91.73 -13.79 -7.62
C THR A 197 -92.47 -13.90 -8.94
N ALA A 198 -91.79 -14.15 -10.06
CA ALA A 198 -92.45 -14.37 -11.35
C ALA A 198 -93.29 -15.67 -11.37
N LEU A 199 -92.87 -16.69 -10.60
CA LEU A 199 -93.60 -17.95 -10.44
C LEU A 199 -94.81 -17.84 -9.51
N ALA A 200 -94.86 -16.83 -8.62
CA ALA A 200 -95.94 -16.65 -7.64
C ALA A 200 -97.09 -15.74 -8.13
N LEU A 201 -96.96 -15.08 -9.28
CA LEU A 201 -97.94 -14.11 -9.81
C LEU A 201 -98.66 -14.58 -11.10
N SER A 202 -98.57 -15.87 -11.44
CA SER A 202 -99.18 -16.47 -12.63
C SER A 202 -100.35 -17.40 -12.24
N ASP A 203 -101.35 -16.87 -11.53
CA ASP A 203 -102.56 -17.62 -11.11
C ASP A 203 -103.85 -17.19 -11.85
N ASP A 204 -103.72 -16.40 -12.93
CA ASP A 204 -104.86 -16.12 -13.83
C ASP A 204 -104.75 -16.92 -15.13
N ASP A 205 -105.70 -17.85 -15.31
CA ASP A 205 -105.96 -18.84 -16.39
C ASP A 205 -106.09 -18.27 -17.82
N ARG A 206 -105.37 -17.19 -18.16
CA ARG A 206 -105.32 -16.62 -19.52
C ARG A 206 -103.90 -16.28 -19.97
N GLY A 207 -102.99 -17.20 -19.70
CA GLY A 207 -101.58 -17.04 -20.04
C GLY A 207 -100.92 -18.26 -20.66
N ASP A 208 -101.64 -19.29 -21.12
CA ASP A 208 -101.00 -20.47 -21.74
C ASP A 208 -100.08 -20.08 -22.91
N ASP A 209 -100.38 -19.01 -23.64
CA ASP A 209 -99.49 -18.47 -24.67
C ASP A 209 -98.28 -17.71 -24.08
N ALA A 210 -98.42 -17.06 -22.92
CA ALA A 210 -97.32 -16.37 -22.24
C ALA A 210 -96.38 -17.36 -21.53
N VAL A 211 -96.92 -18.42 -20.94
CA VAL A 211 -96.16 -19.53 -20.35
C VAL A 211 -95.51 -20.35 -21.46
N LEU A 212 -96.17 -20.62 -22.59
CA LEU A 212 -95.54 -21.30 -23.73
C LEU A 212 -94.48 -20.41 -24.42
N ALA A 213 -94.70 -19.09 -24.52
CA ALA A 213 -93.69 -18.13 -24.99
C ALA A 213 -92.52 -18.00 -24.01
N ARG A 214 -92.77 -18.08 -22.70
CA ARG A 214 -91.74 -18.03 -21.64
C ARG A 214 -91.00 -19.36 -21.53
N VAL A 215 -91.67 -20.50 -21.70
CA VAL A 215 -91.04 -21.82 -21.77
C VAL A 215 -90.24 -21.94 -23.05
N THR A 216 -90.71 -21.44 -24.20
CA THR A 216 -89.88 -21.38 -25.41
C THR A 216 -88.77 -20.33 -25.32
N ALA A 217 -88.94 -19.23 -24.57
CA ALA A 217 -87.86 -18.29 -24.29
C ALA A 217 -86.82 -18.88 -23.32
N LEU A 218 -87.24 -19.61 -22.28
CA LEU A 218 -86.38 -20.35 -21.37
C LEU A 218 -85.76 -21.58 -22.03
N GLN A 219 -86.43 -22.21 -23.00
CA GLN A 219 -85.88 -23.29 -23.80
C GLN A 219 -84.87 -22.72 -24.78
N ARG A 220 -85.14 -21.59 -25.45
CA ARG A 220 -84.16 -20.87 -26.27
C ARG A 220 -83.01 -20.30 -25.45
N GLU A 221 -83.23 -19.86 -24.21
CA GLU A 221 -82.17 -19.45 -23.29
C GLU A 221 -81.42 -20.64 -22.72
N ARG A 222 -82.07 -21.79 -22.54
CA ARG A 222 -81.40 -23.04 -22.15
C ARG A 222 -80.59 -23.60 -23.31
N ASP A 223 -81.10 -23.52 -24.53
CA ASP A 223 -80.40 -23.94 -25.75
C ASP A 223 -79.30 -22.94 -26.08
N ALA A 224 -79.50 -21.63 -25.89
CA ALA A 224 -78.45 -20.62 -25.97
C ALA A 224 -77.45 -20.72 -24.80
N SER A 225 -77.90 -21.12 -23.61
CA SER A 225 -77.02 -21.42 -22.47
C SER A 225 -76.27 -22.73 -22.69
N ALA A 226 -76.86 -23.70 -23.39
CA ALA A 226 -76.22 -24.95 -23.79
C ALA A 226 -75.23 -24.71 -24.92
N GLU A 227 -75.56 -23.87 -25.90
CA GLU A 227 -74.66 -23.45 -26.97
C GLU A 227 -73.53 -22.56 -26.43
N THR A 228 -73.79 -21.66 -25.49
CA THR A 228 -72.73 -20.89 -24.83
C THR A 228 -71.90 -21.74 -23.89
N THR A 229 -72.47 -22.69 -23.15
CA THR A 229 -71.65 -23.64 -22.37
C THR A 229 -70.86 -24.57 -23.27
N GLN A 230 -71.41 -25.05 -24.38
CA GLN A 230 -70.70 -25.87 -25.36
C GLN A 230 -69.64 -25.07 -26.13
N ALA A 231 -69.89 -23.79 -26.43
CA ALA A 231 -68.91 -22.87 -26.98
C ALA A 231 -67.81 -22.53 -25.97
N LEU A 232 -68.15 -22.30 -24.70
CA LEU A 232 -67.18 -22.11 -23.62
C LEU A 232 -66.40 -23.40 -23.32
N GLU A 233 -67.00 -24.58 -23.49
CA GLU A 233 -66.28 -25.86 -23.36
C GLU A 233 -65.38 -26.12 -24.56
N ALA A 234 -65.82 -25.81 -25.78
CA ALA A 234 -64.99 -25.87 -26.97
C ALA A 234 -63.85 -24.85 -26.91
N GLU A 235 -64.10 -23.64 -26.41
CA GLU A 235 -63.10 -22.60 -26.17
C GLU A 235 -62.16 -23.02 -25.04
N ARG A 236 -62.66 -23.59 -23.94
CA ARG A 236 -61.83 -24.15 -22.86
C ARG A 236 -60.94 -25.27 -23.37
N ASP A 237 -61.46 -26.15 -24.23
CA ASP A 237 -60.69 -27.28 -24.75
C ASP A 237 -59.71 -26.83 -25.86
N ALA A 238 -60.06 -25.80 -26.64
CA ALA A 238 -59.14 -25.11 -27.55
C ALA A 238 -58.03 -24.39 -26.79
N LEU A 239 -58.34 -23.70 -25.69
CA LEU A 239 -57.35 -23.06 -24.80
C LEU A 239 -56.49 -24.10 -24.08
N ARG A 240 -57.06 -25.23 -23.65
CA ARG A 240 -56.27 -26.35 -23.10
C ARG A 240 -55.32 -26.94 -24.13
N LYS A 241 -55.77 -27.07 -25.38
CA LYS A 241 -54.93 -27.52 -26.48
C LYS A 241 -53.83 -26.49 -26.78
N GLN A 242 -54.15 -25.20 -26.88
CA GLN A 242 -53.15 -24.13 -27.04
C GLN A 242 -52.15 -24.09 -25.89
N VAL A 243 -52.59 -24.28 -24.64
CA VAL A 243 -51.69 -24.36 -23.48
C VAL A 243 -50.85 -25.63 -23.52
N ALA A 244 -51.37 -26.76 -24.01
CA ALA A 244 -50.61 -27.99 -24.17
C ALA A 244 -49.58 -27.88 -25.30
N ASP A 245 -49.96 -27.30 -26.43
CA ASP A 245 -49.08 -27.05 -27.58
C ASP A 245 -48.00 -26.02 -27.21
N ALA A 246 -48.35 -24.91 -26.54
CA ALA A 246 -47.38 -23.94 -26.02
C ALA A 246 -46.45 -24.53 -24.95
N LYS A 247 -46.95 -25.43 -24.09
CA LYS A 247 -46.09 -26.18 -23.15
C LYS A 247 -45.14 -27.12 -23.87
N LYS A 248 -45.56 -27.70 -24.99
CA LYS A 248 -44.74 -28.59 -25.80
C LYS A 248 -43.67 -27.80 -26.53
N GLU A 249 -44.01 -26.68 -27.16
CA GLU A 249 -43.06 -25.76 -27.81
C GLU A 249 -42.04 -25.22 -26.80
N HIS A 250 -42.48 -24.75 -25.63
CA HIS A 250 -41.54 -24.33 -24.57
C HIS A 250 -40.68 -25.47 -24.01
N ALA A 251 -41.20 -26.70 -23.96
CA ALA A 251 -40.40 -27.85 -23.56
C ALA A 251 -39.34 -28.22 -24.60
N GLU A 252 -39.67 -28.09 -25.89
CA GLU A 252 -38.74 -28.28 -27.02
C GLU A 252 -37.66 -27.18 -27.04
N GLU A 253 -38.03 -25.91 -26.84
CA GLU A 253 -37.08 -24.78 -26.69
C GLU A 253 -36.15 -24.96 -25.49
N TYR A 254 -36.67 -25.40 -24.34
CA TYR A 254 -35.87 -25.69 -23.15
C TYR A 254 -34.89 -26.85 -23.39
N LEU A 255 -35.28 -27.83 -24.21
CA LEU A 255 -34.40 -28.95 -24.57
C LEU A 255 -33.27 -28.52 -25.49
N ILE A 256 -33.56 -27.67 -26.49
CA ILE A 256 -32.56 -27.08 -27.39
C ILE A 256 -31.57 -26.23 -26.60
N LEU A 257 -32.04 -25.32 -25.75
CA LEU A 257 -31.18 -24.49 -24.90
C LEU A 257 -30.28 -25.32 -23.97
N ARG A 258 -30.79 -26.47 -23.50
CA ARG A 258 -30.01 -27.39 -22.67
C ARG A 258 -28.94 -28.14 -23.47
N GLU A 259 -29.23 -28.52 -24.71
CA GLU A 259 -28.27 -29.14 -25.62
C GLU A 259 -27.18 -28.15 -26.05
N ASP A 260 -27.55 -26.92 -26.41
CA ASP A 260 -26.61 -25.84 -26.75
C ASP A 260 -25.68 -25.52 -25.56
N LEU A 261 -26.23 -25.47 -24.35
CA LEU A 261 -25.43 -25.25 -23.14
C LEU A 261 -24.49 -26.43 -22.82
N ALA A 262 -24.81 -27.65 -23.27
CA ALA A 262 -23.92 -28.80 -23.16
C ALA A 262 -22.80 -28.76 -24.23
N ILE A 263 -23.12 -28.33 -25.45
CA ILE A 263 -22.16 -28.14 -26.55
C ILE A 263 -21.14 -27.06 -26.15
N LEU A 264 -21.61 -25.88 -25.73
CA LEU A 264 -20.75 -24.79 -25.27
C LEU A 264 -19.85 -25.18 -24.10
N GLN A 265 -20.31 -26.06 -23.21
CA GLN A 265 -19.48 -26.57 -22.11
C GLN A 265 -18.39 -27.53 -22.58
N ASN A 266 -18.63 -28.30 -23.65
CA ASN A 266 -17.62 -29.17 -24.23
C ASN A 266 -16.61 -28.34 -25.04
N ASP A 267 -17.06 -27.38 -25.84
CA ASP A 267 -16.18 -26.47 -26.59
C ASP A 267 -15.26 -25.68 -25.65
N LYS A 268 -15.80 -25.21 -24.52
CA LYS A 268 -14.99 -24.60 -23.46
C LYS A 268 -13.90 -25.54 -22.95
N ARG A 269 -14.23 -26.81 -22.68
CA ARG A 269 -13.24 -27.78 -22.18
C ARG A 269 -12.18 -28.10 -23.22
N ASP A 270 -12.55 -28.13 -24.50
CA ASP A 270 -11.62 -28.40 -25.59
C ASP A 270 -10.69 -27.20 -25.84
N LEU A 271 -11.20 -25.96 -25.75
CA LEU A 271 -10.38 -24.75 -25.74
C LEU A 271 -9.43 -24.70 -24.54
N GLU A 272 -9.91 -25.02 -23.34
CA GLU A 272 -9.06 -25.10 -22.14
C GLU A 272 -7.96 -26.16 -22.27
N ARG A 273 -8.21 -27.28 -22.96
CA ARG A 273 -7.17 -28.28 -23.25
C ARG A 273 -6.17 -27.75 -24.26
N ALA A 274 -6.63 -27.13 -25.34
CA ALA A 274 -5.77 -26.55 -26.37
C ALA A 274 -4.82 -25.48 -25.79
N VAL A 275 -5.32 -24.61 -24.91
CA VAL A 275 -4.49 -23.61 -24.21
C VAL A 275 -3.40 -24.30 -23.38
N ARG A 276 -3.75 -25.32 -22.58
CA ARG A 276 -2.76 -26.06 -21.76
C ARG A 276 -1.72 -26.83 -22.59
N ASP A 277 -2.10 -27.31 -23.76
CA ASP A 277 -1.18 -28.02 -24.65
C ASP A 277 -0.20 -27.03 -25.31
N VAL A 278 -0.68 -25.86 -25.75
CA VAL A 278 0.17 -24.77 -26.26
C VAL A 278 1.13 -24.24 -25.18
N GLU A 279 0.64 -24.07 -23.94
CA GLU A 279 1.48 -23.69 -22.80
C GLU A 279 2.60 -24.71 -22.56
N ARG A 280 2.28 -26.01 -22.56
CA ARG A 280 3.26 -27.09 -22.41
C ARG A 280 4.29 -27.12 -23.53
N GLU A 281 3.87 -26.98 -24.78
CA GLU A 281 4.80 -26.91 -25.90
C GLU A 281 5.71 -25.67 -25.83
N CYS A 282 5.19 -24.55 -25.33
CA CYS A 282 5.96 -23.32 -25.16
C CYS A 282 7.01 -23.47 -24.04
N THR A 283 6.63 -24.08 -22.91
CA THR A 283 7.58 -24.35 -21.82
C THR A 283 8.67 -25.32 -22.26
N GLU A 284 8.31 -26.44 -22.88
CA GLU A 284 9.30 -27.44 -23.33
C GLU A 284 10.27 -26.86 -24.37
N ARG A 285 9.80 -26.00 -25.29
CA ARG A 285 10.67 -25.38 -26.29
C ARG A 285 11.60 -24.35 -25.66
N SER A 286 11.10 -23.54 -24.72
CA SER A 286 11.94 -22.58 -23.98
C SER A 286 13.01 -23.28 -23.15
N GLU A 287 12.70 -24.42 -22.52
CA GLU A 287 13.64 -25.23 -21.76
C GLU A 287 14.73 -25.86 -22.66
N ARG A 288 14.36 -26.33 -23.86
CA ARG A 288 15.32 -26.85 -24.85
C ARG A 288 16.27 -25.76 -25.35
N GLU A 289 15.75 -24.56 -25.64
CA GLU A 289 16.57 -23.43 -26.09
C GLU A 289 17.49 -22.92 -24.97
N LEU A 290 17.00 -22.84 -23.73
CA LEU A 290 17.82 -22.52 -22.55
C LEU A 290 18.91 -23.58 -22.33
N ALA A 291 18.61 -24.88 -22.44
CA ALA A 291 19.60 -25.95 -22.31
C ALA A 291 20.69 -25.86 -23.39
N ALA A 292 20.33 -25.51 -24.64
CA ALA A 292 21.28 -25.32 -25.72
C ALA A 292 22.19 -24.10 -25.50
N LEU A 293 21.63 -22.97 -25.01
CA LEU A 293 22.39 -21.78 -24.65
C LEU A 293 23.34 -22.04 -23.46
N GLN A 294 22.87 -22.79 -22.45
CA GLN A 294 23.67 -23.19 -21.30
C GLN A 294 24.86 -24.07 -21.74
N ALA A 295 24.64 -25.00 -22.67
CA ALA A 295 25.69 -25.85 -23.21
C ALA A 295 26.75 -25.04 -24.00
N ALA A 296 26.30 -24.09 -24.84
CA ALA A 296 27.20 -23.21 -25.59
C ALA A 296 28.03 -22.31 -24.66
N LEU A 297 27.40 -21.74 -23.62
CA LEU A 297 28.09 -20.93 -22.62
C LEU A 297 29.16 -21.73 -21.88
N ASN A 298 28.84 -22.94 -21.43
CA ASN A 298 29.79 -23.81 -20.74
C ASN A 298 31.01 -24.16 -21.62
N THR A 299 30.80 -24.37 -22.92
CA THR A 299 31.91 -24.62 -23.86
C THR A 299 32.78 -23.38 -24.04
N ALA A 300 32.18 -22.19 -24.15
CA ALA A 300 32.93 -20.92 -24.22
C ALA A 300 33.71 -20.62 -22.93
N THR A 301 33.14 -20.90 -21.76
CA THR A 301 33.82 -20.71 -20.47
C THR A 301 35.04 -21.64 -20.35
N ARG A 302 34.93 -22.91 -20.74
CA ARG A 302 36.07 -23.84 -20.75
C ARG A 302 37.21 -23.36 -21.65
N ALA A 303 36.88 -22.89 -22.86
CA ALA A 303 37.89 -22.35 -23.78
C ALA A 303 38.59 -21.11 -23.18
N ARG A 304 37.85 -20.25 -22.47
CA ARG A 304 38.42 -19.08 -21.79
C ARG A 304 39.32 -19.46 -20.61
N ASP A 305 38.91 -20.45 -19.81
CA ASP A 305 39.68 -20.92 -18.66
C ASP A 305 40.98 -21.61 -19.10
N GLU A 306 40.94 -22.38 -20.18
CA GLU A 306 42.14 -22.96 -20.81
C GLU A 306 43.11 -21.87 -21.27
N LEU A 307 42.62 -20.81 -21.93
CA LEU A 307 43.44 -19.66 -22.32
C LEU A 307 44.00 -18.90 -21.10
N ALA A 308 43.21 -18.71 -20.05
CA ALA A 308 43.66 -18.05 -18.81
C ALA A 308 44.75 -18.86 -18.09
N CYS A 309 44.62 -20.19 -18.04
CA CYS A 309 45.64 -21.08 -17.49
C CYS A 309 46.95 -21.00 -18.28
N THR A 310 46.89 -20.97 -19.62
CA THR A 310 48.11 -20.82 -20.44
C THR A 310 48.78 -19.46 -20.24
N ALA A 311 48.01 -18.37 -20.12
CA ALA A 311 48.55 -17.04 -19.84
C ALA A 311 49.16 -16.92 -18.43
N ALA A 312 48.58 -17.59 -17.43
CA ALA A 312 49.13 -17.63 -16.08
C ALA A 312 50.43 -18.44 -16.00
N ALA A 313 50.53 -19.54 -16.77
CA ALA A 313 51.74 -20.34 -16.87
C ALA A 313 52.89 -19.55 -17.52
N THR A 314 52.63 -18.83 -18.63
CA THR A 314 53.64 -17.99 -19.29
C THR A 314 54.08 -16.81 -18.42
N ALA A 315 53.16 -16.19 -17.67
CA ALA A 315 53.49 -15.13 -16.72
C ALA A 315 54.37 -15.62 -15.56
N THR A 316 54.13 -16.84 -15.05
CA THR A 316 54.95 -17.45 -14.00
C THR A 316 56.36 -17.74 -14.52
N GLN A 317 56.48 -18.31 -15.72
CA GLN A 317 57.76 -18.59 -16.36
C GLN A 317 58.57 -17.30 -16.62
N ALA A 318 57.93 -16.21 -17.01
CA ALA A 318 58.59 -14.91 -17.18
C ALA A 318 59.14 -14.36 -15.84
N ARG A 319 58.40 -14.51 -14.73
CA ARG A 319 58.86 -14.11 -13.40
C ARG A 319 60.02 -14.94 -12.90
N GLU A 320 60.00 -16.25 -13.13
CA GLU A 320 61.13 -17.13 -12.76
C GLU A 320 62.40 -16.76 -13.52
N LEU A 321 62.30 -16.47 -14.83
CA LEU A 321 63.44 -16.01 -15.62
C LEU A 321 63.97 -14.66 -15.14
N GLN A 322 63.09 -13.73 -14.73
CA GLN A 322 63.50 -12.46 -14.16
C GLN A 322 64.22 -12.63 -12.81
N GLN A 323 63.71 -13.48 -11.91
CA GLN A 323 64.36 -13.76 -10.62
C GLN A 323 65.73 -14.41 -10.80
N GLN A 324 65.86 -15.32 -11.78
CA GLN A 324 67.15 -15.91 -12.12
C GLN A 324 68.14 -14.84 -12.63
N ALA A 325 67.69 -13.91 -13.47
CA ALA A 325 68.53 -12.82 -13.96
C ALA A 325 68.99 -11.88 -12.83
N GLU A 326 68.12 -11.56 -11.87
CA GLU A 326 68.46 -10.73 -10.70
C GLU A 326 69.48 -11.43 -9.79
N ALA A 327 69.28 -12.72 -9.48
CA ALA A 327 70.21 -13.51 -8.69
C ALA A 327 71.60 -13.63 -9.35
N TRP A 328 71.64 -13.73 -10.69
CA TRP A 328 72.91 -13.74 -11.43
C TRP A 328 73.62 -12.39 -11.40
N LYS A 329 72.89 -11.27 -11.49
CA LYS A 329 73.47 -9.92 -11.35
C LYS A 329 74.07 -9.72 -9.96
N GLU A 330 73.39 -10.15 -8.91
CA GLU A 330 73.89 -10.06 -7.54
C GLU A 330 75.18 -10.87 -7.36
N LYS A 331 75.21 -12.11 -7.85
CA LYS A 331 76.42 -12.95 -7.83
C LYS A 331 77.59 -12.31 -8.60
N TYR A 332 77.33 -11.70 -9.75
CA TYR A 332 78.36 -11.00 -10.52
C TYR A 332 78.91 -9.77 -9.77
N HIS A 333 78.03 -8.99 -9.13
CA HIS A 333 78.45 -7.84 -8.32
C HIS A 333 79.29 -8.27 -7.12
N ASP A 334 78.94 -9.37 -6.47
CA ASP A 334 79.75 -9.93 -5.38
C ASP A 334 81.12 -10.44 -5.85
N GLU A 335 81.20 -11.09 -7.02
CA GLU A 335 82.48 -11.49 -7.62
C GLU A 335 83.33 -10.28 -8.02
N GLN A 336 82.72 -9.22 -8.57
CA GLN A 336 83.43 -7.96 -8.83
C GLN A 336 83.94 -7.31 -7.54
N ARG A 337 83.14 -7.32 -6.47
CA ARG A 337 83.55 -6.77 -5.16
C ARG A 337 84.76 -7.53 -4.64
N LYS A 338 84.73 -8.86 -4.63
CA LYS A 338 85.86 -9.72 -4.21
C LYS A 338 87.12 -9.48 -5.04
N LEU A 339 87.00 -9.35 -6.36
CA LEU A 339 88.13 -9.03 -7.24
C LEU A 339 88.70 -7.62 -6.95
N SER A 340 87.84 -6.63 -6.67
CA SER A 340 88.29 -5.28 -6.32
C SER A 340 88.98 -5.21 -4.96
N GLU A 341 88.49 -5.96 -3.97
CA GLU A 341 89.10 -6.09 -2.64
C GLU A 341 90.46 -6.78 -2.74
N PHE A 342 90.56 -7.85 -3.55
CA PHE A 342 91.81 -8.55 -3.79
C PHE A 342 92.86 -7.65 -4.47
N LEU A 343 92.47 -6.88 -5.49
CA LEU A 343 93.36 -5.92 -6.15
C LEU A 343 93.81 -4.80 -5.20
N ALA A 344 92.90 -4.27 -4.36
CA ALA A 344 93.25 -3.27 -3.35
C ALA A 344 94.22 -3.82 -2.29
N ALA A 345 94.02 -5.07 -1.85
CA ALA A 345 94.92 -5.73 -0.91
C ALA A 345 96.31 -5.97 -1.53
N ALA A 346 96.37 -6.46 -2.77
CA ALA A 346 97.62 -6.66 -3.50
C ALA A 346 98.37 -5.34 -3.72
N GLN A 347 97.65 -4.26 -4.07
CA GLN A 347 98.25 -2.94 -4.24
C GLN A 347 98.80 -2.39 -2.91
N THR A 348 98.08 -2.59 -1.80
CA THR A 348 98.55 -2.20 -0.46
C THR A 348 99.80 -2.98 -0.06
N GLN A 349 99.84 -4.28 -0.35
CA GLN A 349 101.00 -5.14 -0.10
C GLN A 349 102.22 -4.69 -0.94
N HIS A 350 102.02 -4.41 -2.23
CA HIS A 350 103.06 -3.87 -3.11
C HIS A 350 103.58 -2.51 -2.60
N SER A 351 102.69 -1.58 -2.24
CA SER A 351 103.10 -0.29 -1.67
C SER A 351 103.90 -0.43 -0.37
N SER A 352 103.53 -1.37 0.51
CA SER A 352 104.27 -1.64 1.75
C SER A 352 105.67 -2.22 1.48
N ARG A 353 105.80 -3.09 0.47
CA ARG A 353 107.07 -3.70 0.09
C ARG A 353 108.01 -2.69 -0.59
N VAL A 354 107.47 -1.84 -1.47
CA VAL A 354 108.22 -0.70 -2.04
C VAL A 354 108.71 0.23 -0.94
N ALA A 355 107.88 0.58 0.04
CA ALA A 355 108.29 1.41 1.17
C ALA A 355 109.38 0.75 2.03
N SER A 356 109.32 -0.58 2.24
CA SER A 356 110.36 -1.34 2.94
C SER A 356 111.70 -1.27 2.19
N LEU A 357 111.67 -1.56 0.88
CA LEU A 357 112.85 -1.52 0.01
C LEU A 357 113.44 -0.12 -0.10
N GLU A 358 112.62 0.93 -0.17
CA GLU A 358 113.08 2.32 -0.11
C GLU A 358 113.75 2.65 1.24
N SER A 359 113.26 2.09 2.35
CA SER A 359 113.88 2.26 3.66
C SER A 359 115.22 1.53 3.77
N GLU A 360 115.30 0.31 3.22
CA GLU A 360 116.52 -0.50 3.18
C GLU A 360 117.58 0.15 2.29
N LEU A 361 117.19 0.68 1.12
CA LEU A 361 118.07 1.46 0.24
C LEU A 361 118.56 2.75 0.89
N LYS A 362 117.71 3.46 1.65
CA LYS A 362 118.13 4.63 2.43
C LYS A 362 119.11 4.25 3.55
N ALA A 363 118.88 3.14 4.24
CA ALA A 363 119.77 2.63 5.29
C ALA A 363 121.15 2.24 4.72
N LEU A 364 121.17 1.56 3.57
CA LEU A 364 122.38 1.23 2.83
C LEU A 364 123.10 2.49 2.33
N ALA A 365 122.38 3.47 1.78
CA ALA A 365 122.97 4.74 1.37
C ALA A 365 123.61 5.50 2.55
N THR A 366 122.98 5.50 3.73
CA THR A 366 123.56 6.08 4.95
C THR A 366 124.77 5.30 5.47
N ALA A 367 124.78 3.97 5.35
CA ALA A 367 125.94 3.14 5.70
C ALA A 367 127.13 3.39 4.75
N THR A 368 126.88 3.55 3.45
CA THR A 368 127.93 3.92 2.48
C THR A 368 128.44 5.35 2.66
N ALA A 369 127.57 6.30 3.06
CA ALA A 369 127.98 7.68 3.33
C ALA A 369 128.81 7.82 4.62
N THR A 370 128.58 6.96 5.60
CA THR A 370 129.38 6.90 6.84
C THR A 370 130.70 6.15 6.64
N ALA A 371 130.73 5.11 5.80
CA ALA A 371 131.98 4.46 5.38
C ALA A 371 132.90 5.41 4.57
N ALA A 372 132.32 6.33 3.79
CA ALA A 372 133.08 7.28 2.98
C ALA A 372 133.76 8.42 3.77
N SER A 373 133.41 8.65 5.04
CA SER A 373 133.99 9.74 5.84
C SER A 373 135.13 9.33 6.78
N GLU A 374 135.50 8.05 6.86
CA GLU A 374 136.50 7.56 7.84
C GLU A 374 137.69 6.77 7.25
N SER A 375 137.91 6.74 5.93
CA SER A 375 139.08 6.08 5.34
C SER A 375 140.10 7.09 4.79
N GLU A 376 140.84 7.73 5.71
CA GLU A 376 142.18 8.25 5.41
C GLU A 376 143.23 7.20 5.83
N LEU A 377 144.03 6.79 4.83
CA LEU A 377 145.36 6.14 4.91
C LEU A 377 145.46 4.60 5.07
N VAL A 378 145.80 3.98 3.91
CA VAL A 378 146.61 2.75 3.69
C VAL A 378 145.91 1.37 3.82
N ALA A 379 145.29 0.90 2.72
CA ALA A 379 145.40 -0.46 2.13
C ALA A 379 144.43 -0.67 0.94
N GLY A 380 144.74 -0.10 -0.23
CA GLY A 380 143.86 -0.06 -1.42
C GLY A 380 143.67 -1.37 -2.21
N GLY A 381 143.57 -2.53 -1.56
CA GLY A 381 143.33 -3.82 -2.23
C GLY A 381 142.17 -4.64 -1.67
N GLN A 382 141.96 -4.63 -0.35
CA GLN A 382 140.88 -5.39 0.30
C GLN A 382 139.55 -4.61 0.34
N GLU A 383 139.62 -3.28 0.37
CA GLU A 383 138.43 -2.41 0.36
C GLU A 383 137.76 -2.38 -1.03
N LEU A 384 138.56 -2.48 -2.11
CA LEU A 384 138.04 -2.61 -3.47
C LEU A 384 137.33 -3.95 -3.70
N ALA A 385 137.85 -5.04 -3.13
CA ALA A 385 137.22 -6.36 -3.18
C ALA A 385 135.91 -6.39 -2.38
N ARG A 386 135.87 -5.78 -1.19
CA ARG A 386 134.64 -5.63 -0.41
C ARG A 386 133.58 -4.79 -1.11
N LEU A 387 133.96 -3.67 -1.71
CA LEU A 387 133.04 -2.83 -2.48
C LEU A 387 132.56 -3.54 -3.76
N GLN A 388 133.39 -4.38 -4.39
CA GLN A 388 132.97 -5.22 -5.52
C GLN A 388 132.02 -6.34 -5.09
N ASP A 389 132.24 -6.97 -3.93
CA ASP A 389 131.34 -7.98 -3.36
C ASP A 389 130.01 -7.36 -2.92
N GLU A 390 130.03 -6.15 -2.33
CA GLU A 390 128.82 -5.38 -1.99
C GLU A 390 128.08 -4.91 -3.25
N GLN A 391 128.79 -4.49 -4.29
CA GLN A 391 128.20 -4.16 -5.58
C GLN A 391 127.55 -5.39 -6.24
N ALA A 392 128.17 -6.56 -6.15
CA ALA A 392 127.61 -7.81 -6.64
C ALA A 392 126.37 -8.25 -5.83
N ALA A 393 126.39 -8.07 -4.50
CA ALA A 393 125.24 -8.35 -3.64
C ALA A 393 124.06 -7.41 -3.92
N LEU A 394 124.33 -6.11 -4.15
CA LEU A 394 123.31 -5.14 -4.55
C LEU A 394 122.75 -5.44 -5.95
N GLN A 395 123.58 -5.88 -6.89
CA GLN A 395 123.12 -6.32 -8.21
C GLN A 395 122.26 -7.60 -8.13
N ALA A 396 122.59 -8.54 -7.24
CA ALA A 396 121.78 -9.73 -7.01
C ALA A 396 120.41 -9.38 -6.42
N LEU A 397 120.36 -8.51 -5.39
CA LEU A 397 119.11 -8.02 -4.80
C LEU A 397 118.26 -7.21 -5.78
N LEU A 398 118.88 -6.39 -6.64
CA LEU A 398 118.19 -5.71 -7.73
C LEU A 398 117.56 -6.70 -8.71
N SER A 399 118.30 -7.74 -9.12
CA SER A 399 117.74 -8.77 -10.02
C SER A 399 116.60 -9.58 -9.37
N GLU A 400 116.67 -9.83 -8.06
CA GLU A 400 115.61 -10.53 -7.32
C GLU A 400 114.37 -9.63 -7.16
N CYS A 401 114.57 -8.32 -6.97
CA CYS A 401 113.47 -7.35 -6.99
C CYS A 401 112.84 -7.23 -8.38
N GLU A 402 113.65 -7.16 -9.44
CA GLU A 402 113.16 -7.09 -10.83
C GLU A 402 112.35 -8.34 -11.19
N THR A 403 112.84 -9.54 -10.88
CA THR A 403 112.11 -10.80 -11.13
C THR A 403 110.84 -10.92 -10.28
N SER A 404 110.86 -10.47 -9.03
CA SER A 404 109.65 -10.39 -8.19
C SER A 404 108.62 -9.44 -8.79
N LEU A 405 109.06 -8.26 -9.27
CA LEU A 405 108.17 -7.24 -9.85
C LEU A 405 107.60 -7.69 -11.20
N GLU A 406 108.40 -8.37 -12.02
CA GLU A 406 107.94 -9.01 -13.26
C GLU A 406 106.90 -10.11 -12.99
N SER A 407 107.09 -10.93 -11.94
CA SER A 407 106.13 -11.96 -11.56
C SER A 407 104.79 -11.37 -11.06
N GLU A 408 104.84 -10.28 -10.29
CA GLU A 408 103.63 -9.59 -9.83
C GLU A 408 102.93 -8.84 -10.96
N LEU A 409 103.69 -8.26 -11.91
CA LEU A 409 103.14 -7.63 -13.11
C LEU A 409 102.45 -8.66 -14.01
N ALA A 410 103.05 -9.85 -14.18
CA ALA A 410 102.45 -10.97 -14.90
C ALA A 410 101.15 -11.46 -14.24
N ARG A 411 101.13 -11.55 -12.90
CA ARG A 411 99.92 -11.91 -12.15
C ARG A 411 98.83 -10.85 -12.24
N SER A 412 99.20 -9.57 -12.19
CA SER A 412 98.27 -8.45 -12.35
C SER A 412 97.66 -8.42 -13.75
N THR A 413 98.47 -8.64 -14.79
CA THR A 413 97.97 -8.77 -16.16
C THR A 413 97.05 -9.98 -16.34
N GLN A 414 97.35 -11.13 -15.73
CA GLN A 414 96.45 -12.29 -15.75
C GLN A 414 95.07 -11.97 -15.14
N LEU A 415 95.04 -11.31 -13.98
CA LEU A 415 93.77 -10.92 -13.32
C LEU A 415 92.97 -9.90 -14.15
N LEU A 416 93.63 -9.02 -14.90
CA LEU A 416 92.96 -8.12 -15.83
C LEU A 416 92.32 -8.87 -17.01
N HIS A 417 93.00 -9.88 -17.56
CA HIS A 417 92.42 -10.74 -18.61
C HIS A 417 91.24 -11.56 -18.09
N GLU A 418 91.33 -12.11 -16.87
CA GLU A 418 90.21 -12.83 -16.23
C GLU A 418 89.00 -11.90 -16.00
N ARG A 419 89.24 -10.65 -15.60
CA ARG A 419 88.19 -9.63 -15.48
C ARG A 419 87.53 -9.28 -16.82
N GLU A 420 88.30 -9.19 -17.89
CA GLU A 420 87.76 -8.95 -19.25
C GLU A 420 87.00 -10.15 -19.81
N ALA A 421 87.45 -11.38 -19.51
CA ALA A 421 86.75 -12.61 -19.83
C ALA A 421 85.40 -12.72 -19.09
N LEU A 422 85.35 -12.31 -17.82
CA LEU A 422 84.09 -12.26 -17.07
C LEU A 422 83.14 -11.19 -17.60
N ARG A 423 83.66 -10.03 -18.02
CA ARG A 423 82.85 -8.96 -18.64
C ARG A 423 82.21 -9.40 -19.96
N THR A 424 82.98 -10.05 -20.83
CA THR A 424 82.47 -10.58 -22.10
C THR A 424 81.42 -11.67 -21.87
N ARG A 425 81.65 -12.58 -20.92
CA ARG A 425 80.65 -13.60 -20.56
C ARG A 425 79.34 -13.02 -20.01
N VAL A 426 79.40 -11.94 -19.24
CA VAL A 426 78.20 -11.22 -18.79
C VAL A 426 77.47 -10.56 -19.97
N ALA A 427 78.20 -9.90 -20.88
CA ALA A 427 77.59 -9.31 -22.07
C ALA A 427 76.88 -10.36 -22.95
N ASP A 428 77.48 -11.54 -23.13
CA ASP A 428 76.86 -12.64 -23.86
C ASP A 428 75.58 -13.15 -23.17
N MET A 429 75.58 -13.27 -21.84
CA MET A 429 74.37 -13.66 -21.09
C MET A 429 73.28 -12.59 -21.12
N GLU A 430 73.64 -11.30 -21.05
CA GLU A 430 72.69 -10.20 -21.21
C GLU A 430 72.05 -10.22 -22.61
N GLN A 431 72.83 -10.52 -23.64
CA GLN A 431 72.33 -10.70 -25.01
C GLN A 431 71.40 -11.91 -25.14
N GLN A 432 71.73 -13.04 -24.51
CA GLN A 432 70.87 -14.22 -24.47
C GLN A 432 69.55 -13.94 -23.72
N HIS A 433 69.61 -13.22 -22.60
CA HIS A 433 68.43 -12.82 -21.84
C HIS A 433 67.56 -11.84 -22.65
N ALA A 434 68.16 -10.84 -23.30
CA ALA A 434 67.44 -9.92 -24.18
C ALA A 434 66.74 -10.67 -25.34
N SER A 435 67.40 -11.68 -25.92
CA SER A 435 66.79 -12.53 -26.93
C SER A 435 65.64 -13.39 -26.38
N ALA A 436 65.77 -13.94 -25.18
CA ALA A 436 64.71 -14.72 -24.54
C ALA A 436 63.49 -13.85 -24.18
N VAL A 437 63.72 -12.64 -23.67
CA VAL A 437 62.67 -11.66 -23.38
C VAL A 437 61.98 -11.22 -24.68
N ALA A 438 62.71 -10.99 -25.77
CA ALA A 438 62.12 -10.66 -27.07
C ALA A 438 61.28 -11.81 -27.65
N ALA A 439 61.71 -13.06 -27.46
CA ALA A 439 60.94 -14.24 -27.86
C ALA A 439 59.64 -14.38 -27.05
N LEU A 440 59.71 -14.19 -25.73
CA LEU A 440 58.54 -14.20 -24.84
C LEU A 440 57.58 -13.05 -25.14
N ALA A 441 58.09 -11.86 -25.46
CA ALA A 441 57.27 -10.72 -25.90
C ALA A 441 56.54 -11.04 -27.21
N SER A 442 57.24 -11.63 -28.19
CA SER A 442 56.60 -12.05 -29.45
C SER A 442 55.54 -13.13 -29.23
N GLU A 443 55.75 -14.05 -28.28
CA GLU A 443 54.77 -15.09 -27.94
C GLU A 443 53.56 -14.50 -27.21
N HIS A 444 53.79 -13.56 -26.30
CA HIS A 444 52.74 -12.77 -25.65
C HIS A 444 51.90 -12.00 -26.69
N ASP A 445 52.51 -11.36 -27.68
CA ASP A 445 51.79 -10.65 -28.74
C ASP A 445 50.96 -11.60 -29.63
N ARG A 446 51.44 -12.82 -29.87
CA ARG A 446 50.67 -13.87 -30.56
C ARG A 446 49.47 -14.33 -29.72
N HIS A 447 49.64 -14.49 -28.41
CA HIS A 447 48.55 -14.83 -27.50
C HIS A 447 47.53 -13.69 -27.38
N ALA A 448 47.99 -12.44 -27.32
CA ALA A 448 47.12 -11.26 -27.33
C ALA A 448 46.31 -11.20 -28.64
N SER A 449 46.96 -11.39 -29.80
CA SER A 449 46.28 -11.43 -31.11
C SER A 449 45.32 -12.63 -31.25
N ALA A 450 45.61 -13.76 -30.59
CA ALA A 450 44.71 -14.91 -30.54
C ALA A 450 43.49 -14.64 -29.64
N LEU A 451 43.70 -13.96 -28.51
CA LEU A 451 42.64 -13.48 -27.61
C LEU A 451 41.75 -12.46 -28.31
N GLU A 452 42.30 -11.48 -29.03
CA GLU A 452 41.51 -10.51 -29.78
C GLU A 452 40.64 -11.17 -30.85
N ARG A 453 41.18 -12.17 -31.59
CA ARG A 453 40.40 -12.95 -32.54
C ARG A 453 39.33 -13.81 -31.87
N ALA A 454 39.63 -14.41 -30.72
CA ALA A 454 38.65 -15.18 -29.95
C ALA A 454 37.53 -14.28 -29.39
N CYS A 455 37.87 -13.07 -28.93
CA CYS A 455 36.91 -12.05 -28.52
C CYS A 455 36.04 -11.59 -29.69
N ALA A 456 36.62 -11.36 -30.87
CA ALA A 456 35.84 -10.99 -32.07
C ALA A 456 34.85 -12.10 -32.49
N VAL A 457 35.29 -13.37 -32.46
CA VAL A 457 34.39 -14.52 -32.71
C VAL A 457 33.31 -14.63 -31.64
N GLN A 458 33.65 -14.37 -30.37
CA GLN A 458 32.69 -14.35 -29.27
C GLN A 458 31.69 -13.18 -29.41
N GLU A 459 32.12 -12.01 -29.90
CA GLU A 459 31.25 -10.88 -30.20
C GLU A 459 30.28 -11.22 -31.35
N ASP A 460 30.76 -11.85 -32.43
CA ASP A 460 29.90 -12.32 -33.52
C ASP A 460 28.91 -13.41 -33.06
N GLU A 461 29.35 -14.36 -32.23
CA GLU A 461 28.47 -15.38 -31.66
C GLU A 461 27.46 -14.79 -30.67
N THR A 462 27.86 -13.83 -29.83
CA THR A 462 26.93 -13.15 -28.91
C THR A 462 25.94 -12.27 -29.66
N GLN A 463 26.33 -11.63 -30.76
CA GLN A 463 25.42 -10.91 -31.64
C GLN A 463 24.44 -11.88 -32.34
N ALA A 464 24.92 -13.03 -32.81
CA ALA A 464 24.07 -14.07 -33.41
C ALA A 464 23.09 -14.67 -32.38
N LEU A 465 23.53 -14.89 -31.13
CA LEU A 465 22.68 -15.33 -30.03
C LEU A 465 21.68 -14.24 -29.62
N ALA A 466 22.08 -12.97 -29.60
CA ALA A 466 21.18 -11.84 -29.34
C ALA A 466 20.11 -11.71 -30.43
N ALA A 467 20.46 -11.92 -31.70
CA ALA A 467 19.51 -11.96 -32.80
C ALA A 467 18.52 -13.13 -32.66
N ARG A 468 19.00 -14.33 -32.30
CA ARG A 468 18.14 -15.50 -32.04
C ARG A 468 17.24 -15.29 -30.82
N LEU A 469 17.75 -14.67 -29.75
CA LEU A 469 16.95 -14.32 -28.58
C LEU A 469 15.88 -13.28 -28.94
N ALA A 470 16.20 -12.29 -29.77
CA ALA A 470 15.23 -11.30 -30.25
C ALA A 470 14.15 -11.91 -31.16
N ASP A 471 14.49 -12.95 -31.94
CA ASP A 471 13.53 -13.71 -32.73
C ASP A 471 12.65 -14.62 -31.84
N ALA A 472 13.25 -15.30 -30.85
CA ALA A 472 12.53 -16.11 -29.86
C ALA A 472 11.59 -15.24 -28.99
N GLN A 473 12.02 -14.03 -28.62
CA GLN A 473 11.19 -13.06 -27.90
C GLN A 473 10.02 -12.58 -28.77
N ARG A 474 10.25 -12.36 -30.07
CA ARG A 474 9.17 -12.03 -31.01
C ARG A 474 8.18 -13.17 -31.17
N GLU A 475 8.64 -14.42 -31.20
CA GLU A 475 7.79 -15.61 -31.23
C GLU A 475 7.01 -15.77 -29.90
N CYS A 476 7.64 -15.53 -28.75
CA CYS A 476 6.99 -15.57 -27.43
C CYS A 476 5.91 -14.50 -27.32
N ASN A 477 6.21 -13.25 -27.71
CA ASN A 477 5.24 -12.16 -27.72
C ASN A 477 4.06 -12.43 -28.67
N ALA A 478 4.31 -13.06 -29.83
CA ALA A 478 3.26 -13.46 -30.75
C ALA A 478 2.35 -14.54 -30.14
N ARG A 479 2.92 -15.50 -29.41
CA ARG A 479 2.17 -16.55 -28.71
C ARG A 479 1.40 -16.01 -27.50
N GLU A 480 1.97 -15.08 -26.74
CA GLU A 480 1.26 -14.39 -25.65
C GLU A 480 0.04 -13.60 -26.17
N ARG A 481 0.14 -12.98 -27.34
CA ARG A 481 -1.04 -12.38 -28.00
C ARG A 481 -2.10 -13.42 -28.31
N ILE A 482 -1.71 -14.56 -28.88
CA ILE A 482 -2.65 -15.66 -29.18
C ILE A 482 -3.29 -16.20 -27.88
N ILE A 483 -2.52 -16.37 -26.80
CA ILE A 483 -3.05 -16.77 -25.49
C ILE A 483 -4.02 -15.70 -24.95
N GLY A 484 -3.70 -14.41 -25.11
CA GLY A 484 -4.58 -13.31 -24.75
C GLY A 484 -5.89 -13.32 -25.54
N GLU A 485 -5.84 -13.51 -26.85
CA GLU A 485 -7.01 -13.63 -27.74
C GLU A 485 -7.87 -14.85 -27.37
N LEU A 486 -7.25 -15.99 -27.07
CA LEU A 486 -7.94 -17.20 -26.61
C LEU A 486 -8.57 -17.03 -25.23
N THR A 487 -7.88 -16.35 -24.30
CA THR A 487 -8.41 -16.07 -22.96
C THR A 487 -9.61 -15.14 -23.03
N GLN A 488 -9.51 -14.08 -23.84
CA GLN A 488 -10.62 -13.16 -24.11
C GLN A 488 -11.81 -13.88 -24.74
N ALA A 489 -11.57 -14.83 -25.66
CA ALA A 489 -12.61 -15.67 -26.22
C ALA A 489 -13.26 -16.57 -25.16
N VAL A 490 -12.47 -17.20 -24.28
CA VAL A 490 -12.97 -18.05 -23.17
C VAL A 490 -13.81 -17.23 -22.18
N ASP A 491 -13.43 -15.99 -21.90
CA ASP A 491 -14.21 -15.09 -21.05
C ASP A 491 -15.51 -14.63 -21.74
N GLY A 492 -15.47 -14.32 -23.03
CA GLY A 492 -16.67 -14.09 -23.83
C GLY A 492 -17.66 -15.26 -23.77
N TYR A 493 -17.17 -16.49 -23.95
CA TYR A 493 -17.98 -17.70 -23.80
C TYR A 493 -18.50 -17.90 -22.37
N ARG A 494 -17.73 -17.53 -21.36
CA ARG A 494 -18.15 -17.60 -19.95
C ARG A 494 -19.31 -16.63 -19.69
N ASP A 495 -19.24 -15.43 -20.25
CA ASP A 495 -20.28 -14.42 -20.13
C ASP A 495 -21.56 -14.85 -20.85
N GLU A 496 -21.46 -15.40 -22.05
CA GLU A 496 -22.58 -15.99 -22.79
C GLU A 496 -23.21 -17.17 -22.03
N CYS A 497 -22.40 -18.06 -21.47
CA CYS A 497 -22.88 -19.14 -20.59
C CYS A 497 -23.57 -18.59 -19.34
N SER A 498 -23.08 -17.49 -18.76
CA SER A 498 -23.69 -16.85 -17.60
C SER A 498 -25.04 -16.21 -17.95
N LYS A 499 -25.16 -15.66 -19.15
CA LYS A 499 -26.38 -15.06 -19.70
C LYS A 499 -27.42 -16.15 -19.97
N ALA A 500 -27.06 -17.21 -20.67
CA ALA A 500 -27.93 -18.36 -20.91
C ALA A 500 -28.41 -19.00 -19.58
N ARG A 501 -27.54 -19.10 -18.56
CA ARG A 501 -27.93 -19.59 -17.22
C ARG A 501 -28.89 -18.66 -16.49
N ARG A 502 -28.78 -17.34 -16.69
CA ARG A 502 -29.71 -16.35 -16.12
C ARG A 502 -31.07 -16.46 -16.80
N GLU A 503 -31.09 -16.51 -18.13
CA GLU A 503 -32.32 -16.70 -18.93
C GLU A 503 -33.01 -18.03 -18.57
N LEU A 504 -32.25 -19.11 -18.38
CA LEU A 504 -32.78 -20.40 -17.92
C LEU A 504 -33.40 -20.30 -16.52
N LYS A 505 -32.74 -19.61 -15.58
CA LYS A 505 -33.27 -19.39 -14.22
C LYS A 505 -34.52 -18.51 -14.20
N GLU A 506 -34.57 -17.50 -15.07
CA GLU A 506 -35.74 -16.64 -15.22
C GLU A 506 -36.92 -17.44 -15.77
N LEU A 507 -36.71 -18.27 -16.80
CA LEU A 507 -37.73 -19.19 -17.32
C LEU A 507 -38.17 -20.23 -16.28
N GLU A 508 -37.25 -20.80 -15.49
CA GLU A 508 -37.57 -21.72 -14.39
C GLU A 508 -38.40 -21.02 -13.29
N SER A 509 -38.08 -19.77 -12.96
CA SER A 509 -38.84 -18.97 -11.99
C SER A 509 -40.24 -18.62 -12.50
N ALA A 510 -40.38 -18.26 -13.77
CA ALA A 510 -41.66 -17.99 -14.41
C ALA A 510 -42.55 -19.25 -14.44
N HIS A 511 -41.96 -20.41 -14.77
CA HIS A 511 -42.66 -21.70 -14.73
C HIS A 511 -43.06 -22.13 -13.31
N ALA A 512 -42.22 -21.89 -12.30
CA ALA A 512 -42.55 -22.17 -10.90
C ALA A 512 -43.73 -21.31 -10.42
N THR A 513 -43.77 -20.04 -10.83
CA THR A 513 -44.85 -19.11 -10.50
C THR A 513 -46.17 -19.51 -11.17
N GLN A 514 -46.14 -19.91 -12.44
CA GLN A 514 -47.32 -20.42 -13.14
C GLN A 514 -47.85 -21.74 -12.55
N ARG A 515 -46.97 -22.66 -12.10
CA ARG A 515 -47.41 -23.91 -11.43
C ARG A 515 -48.04 -23.64 -10.06
N GLY A 516 -47.57 -22.64 -9.33
CA GLY A 516 -48.16 -22.23 -8.04
C GLY A 516 -49.60 -21.72 -8.18
N VAL A 517 -49.88 -20.91 -9.20
CA VAL A 517 -51.22 -20.35 -9.46
C VAL A 517 -52.21 -21.44 -9.94
N ALA A 518 -51.76 -22.39 -10.75
CA ALA A 518 -52.58 -23.52 -11.17
C ALA A 518 -52.87 -24.51 -10.02
N ALA A 519 -51.90 -24.76 -9.13
CA ALA A 519 -52.11 -25.63 -7.98
C ALA A 519 -53.09 -25.03 -6.96
N GLY A 520 -52.99 -23.72 -6.68
CA GLY A 520 -53.88 -23.03 -5.74
C GLY A 520 -55.34 -22.99 -6.19
N THR A 521 -55.59 -22.78 -7.49
CA THR A 521 -56.95 -22.78 -8.06
C THR A 521 -57.59 -24.17 -8.07
N THR A 522 -56.78 -25.23 -8.26
CA THR A 522 -57.26 -26.62 -8.19
C THR A 522 -57.60 -27.01 -6.74
N GLN A 523 -56.83 -26.53 -5.76
CA GLN A 523 -57.05 -26.82 -4.33
C GLN A 523 -58.28 -26.09 -3.78
N GLN A 524 -58.57 -24.87 -4.24
CA GLN A 524 -59.77 -24.11 -3.86
C GLN A 524 -61.07 -24.69 -4.45
N LEU A 525 -61.04 -25.20 -5.69
CA LEU A 525 -62.18 -25.90 -6.30
C LEU A 525 -62.44 -27.27 -5.64
N THR A 526 -61.40 -27.92 -5.12
CA THR A 526 -61.52 -29.19 -4.37
C THR A 526 -62.09 -28.93 -2.97
N ALA A 527 -61.65 -27.86 -2.29
CA ALA A 527 -62.19 -27.46 -0.98
C ALA A 527 -63.69 -27.06 -1.03
N LEU A 528 -64.14 -26.39 -2.10
CA LEU A 528 -65.55 -26.06 -2.30
C LEU A 528 -66.40 -27.30 -2.61
N ARG A 529 -65.86 -28.27 -3.35
CA ARG A 529 -66.52 -29.58 -3.56
C ARG A 529 -66.60 -30.37 -2.26
N GLU A 530 -65.56 -30.35 -1.44
CA GLU A 530 -65.53 -31.07 -0.17
C GLU A 530 -66.51 -30.48 0.84
N LEU A 531 -66.61 -29.14 0.97
CA LEU A 531 -67.59 -28.45 1.81
C LEU A 531 -69.04 -28.74 1.38
N SER A 532 -69.32 -28.74 0.08
CA SER A 532 -70.64 -29.14 -0.44
C SER A 532 -70.92 -30.63 -0.20
N SER A 533 -69.90 -31.49 -0.27
CA SER A 533 -70.04 -32.93 -0.02
C SER A 533 -70.17 -33.28 1.47
N ALA A 534 -69.60 -32.47 2.36
CA ALA A 534 -69.70 -32.64 3.81
C ALA A 534 -71.12 -32.27 4.29
N PHE A 535 -71.67 -31.17 3.77
CA PHE A 535 -73.07 -30.79 4.05
C PHE A 535 -74.07 -31.84 3.53
N LEU A 536 -73.81 -32.47 2.38
CA LEU A 536 -74.63 -33.55 1.85
C LEU A 536 -74.46 -34.88 2.63
N ARG A 537 -73.25 -35.19 3.11
CA ARG A 537 -73.01 -36.38 3.94
C ARG A 537 -73.65 -36.27 5.33
N ASP A 538 -73.55 -35.11 5.98
CA ASP A 538 -74.17 -34.90 7.31
C ASP A 538 -75.70 -34.97 7.24
N THR A 539 -76.30 -34.60 6.10
CA THR A 539 -77.75 -34.72 5.86
C THR A 539 -78.16 -36.14 5.45
N GLU A 540 -77.34 -36.87 4.70
CA GLU A 540 -77.58 -38.30 4.39
C GLU A 540 -77.40 -39.22 5.61
N GLU A 541 -76.42 -38.99 6.50
CA GLU A 541 -76.23 -39.78 7.73
C GLU A 541 -77.39 -39.62 8.73
N LEU A 542 -78.00 -38.43 8.80
CA LEU A 542 -79.19 -38.19 9.62
C LEU A 542 -80.46 -38.85 9.06
N LEU A 543 -80.52 -39.09 7.75
CA LEU A 543 -81.65 -39.73 7.06
C LEU A 543 -81.50 -41.26 6.93
N ALA A 544 -80.28 -41.80 6.92
CA ALA A 544 -80.00 -43.23 6.72
C ALA A 544 -80.06 -44.09 8.01
N ALA A 545 -80.22 -43.50 9.19
CA ALA A 545 -80.27 -44.26 10.44
C ALA A 545 -81.63 -44.98 10.61
N PRO A 546 -81.67 -46.33 10.62
CA PRO A 546 -82.91 -47.12 10.59
C PRO A 546 -83.78 -46.89 11.84
N LEU A 547 -85.08 -46.66 11.60
CA LEU A 547 -86.08 -46.39 12.64
C LEU A 547 -86.47 -47.70 13.37
N PRO A 548 -86.34 -47.77 14.71
CA PRO A 548 -86.93 -48.85 15.48
C PRO A 548 -88.46 -48.70 15.45
N SER A 549 -89.11 -49.75 14.93
CA SER A 549 -90.55 -49.86 14.79
C SER A 549 -91.27 -49.75 16.14
N GLY A 550 -92.16 -48.78 16.26
CA GLY A 550 -93.24 -48.82 17.27
C GLY A 550 -93.10 -47.86 18.44
N SER A 551 -92.91 -46.57 18.19
CA SER A 551 -93.63 -45.49 18.90
C SER A 551 -93.54 -44.20 18.10
N GLU A 552 -94.68 -43.52 17.90
CA GLU A 552 -94.82 -42.31 17.08
C GLU A 552 -94.12 -41.06 17.67
N ASP A 553 -93.42 -41.20 18.80
CA ASP A 553 -92.80 -40.09 19.53
C ASP A 553 -91.30 -39.88 19.25
N VAL A 554 -90.64 -40.76 18.46
CA VAL A 554 -89.18 -40.64 18.16
C VAL A 554 -88.90 -39.85 16.87
N THR A 555 -89.90 -39.65 16.00
CA THR A 555 -89.75 -38.78 14.81
C THR A 555 -89.66 -37.30 15.19
N SER A 556 -90.30 -36.88 16.29
CA SER A 556 -90.31 -35.49 16.75
C SER A 556 -88.94 -35.02 17.27
N GLU A 557 -88.18 -35.90 17.94
CA GLU A 557 -86.88 -35.54 18.52
C GLU A 557 -85.76 -35.47 17.44
N ARG A 558 -85.82 -36.33 16.41
CA ARG A 558 -84.93 -36.23 15.24
C ARG A 558 -85.25 -35.01 14.38
N PHE A 559 -86.53 -34.73 14.16
CA PHE A 559 -86.95 -33.50 13.49
C PHE A 559 -86.54 -32.26 14.29
N GLY A 560 -86.57 -32.34 15.62
CA GLY A 560 -86.11 -31.29 16.53
C GLY A 560 -84.62 -30.95 16.41
N ARG A 561 -83.73 -31.95 16.25
CA ARG A 561 -82.29 -31.70 16.07
C ARG A 561 -81.94 -31.17 14.68
N VAL A 562 -82.59 -31.69 13.64
CA VAL A 562 -82.46 -31.16 12.27
C VAL A 562 -83.01 -29.74 12.19
N LYS A 563 -84.15 -29.47 12.84
CA LYS A 563 -84.73 -28.13 12.97
C LYS A 563 -83.79 -27.20 13.74
N ALA A 564 -83.15 -27.66 14.82
CA ALA A 564 -82.20 -26.85 15.60
C ALA A 564 -80.98 -26.42 14.75
N LEU A 565 -80.34 -27.36 14.05
CA LEU A 565 -79.20 -27.07 13.15
C LEU A 565 -79.59 -26.17 11.98
N VAL A 566 -80.77 -26.40 11.39
CA VAL A 566 -81.31 -25.54 10.34
C VAL A 566 -81.64 -24.16 10.90
N THR A 567 -82.18 -24.03 12.12
CA THR A 567 -82.48 -22.72 12.72
C THR A 567 -81.25 -21.92 13.10
N THR A 568 -80.14 -22.54 13.51
CA THR A 568 -78.88 -21.81 13.77
C THR A 568 -78.26 -21.31 12.47
N ALA A 569 -78.27 -22.14 11.42
CA ALA A 569 -77.84 -21.75 10.08
C ALA A 569 -78.79 -20.73 9.41
N LEU A 570 -80.09 -20.76 9.72
CA LEU A 570 -81.06 -19.76 9.25
C LEU A 570 -80.89 -18.44 9.99
N ALA A 571 -80.60 -18.46 11.30
CA ALA A 571 -80.42 -17.25 12.12
C ALA A 571 -79.22 -16.40 11.66
N GLU A 572 -78.08 -17.04 11.37
CA GLU A 572 -76.90 -16.37 10.81
C GLU A 572 -77.16 -15.84 9.39
N LYS A 573 -78.00 -16.54 8.62
CA LYS A 573 -78.40 -16.13 7.27
C LYS A 573 -79.46 -15.02 7.27
N THR A 574 -80.33 -14.94 8.29
CA THR A 574 -81.33 -13.87 8.46
C THR A 574 -80.72 -12.57 8.99
N ALA A 575 -79.65 -12.63 9.79
CA ALA A 575 -78.88 -11.45 10.17
C ALA A 575 -78.16 -10.82 8.96
N ALA A 576 -77.63 -11.65 8.05
CA ALA A 576 -77.06 -11.20 6.78
C ALA A 576 -78.12 -10.68 5.79
N ALA A 577 -79.37 -11.18 5.86
CA ALA A 577 -80.45 -10.73 4.96
C ALA A 577 -81.04 -9.37 5.37
N ALA A 578 -81.07 -9.04 6.67
CA ALA A 578 -81.63 -7.78 7.16
C ALA A 578 -80.77 -6.55 6.79
N GLN A 579 -79.43 -6.69 6.72
CA GLN A 579 -78.54 -5.60 6.29
C GLN A 579 -78.62 -5.33 4.77
N VAL A 580 -78.89 -6.36 3.97
CA VAL A 580 -79.05 -6.24 2.51
C VAL A 580 -80.38 -5.55 2.15
N GLN A 581 -81.40 -5.63 3.01
CA GLN A 581 -82.71 -5.03 2.76
C GLN A 581 -82.74 -3.51 3.01
N ASP A 582 -81.95 -2.99 3.97
CA ASP A 582 -81.76 -1.55 4.17
C ASP A 582 -80.91 -0.92 3.04
N ALA A 583 -79.94 -1.66 2.48
CA ALA A 583 -79.13 -1.20 1.34
C ALA A 583 -79.94 -1.15 0.03
N LEU A 584 -80.90 -2.06 -0.16
CA LEU A 584 -81.78 -2.07 -1.35
C LEU A 584 -82.84 -0.97 -1.32
N ALA A 585 -83.30 -0.52 -0.14
CA ALA A 585 -84.20 0.63 -0.02
C ALA A 585 -83.51 1.95 -0.40
N GLN A 586 -82.22 2.10 -0.10
CA GLN A 586 -81.43 3.29 -0.50
C GLN A 586 -81.06 3.30 -2.00
N LEU A 587 -80.90 2.11 -2.61
CA LEU A 587 -80.58 1.99 -4.04
C LEU A 587 -81.80 2.20 -4.96
N ALA A 588 -83.02 1.99 -4.44
CA ALA A 588 -84.27 2.28 -5.17
C ALA A 588 -84.59 3.79 -5.20
N ALA A 589 -84.26 4.53 -4.14
CA ALA A 589 -84.36 5.99 -4.12
C ALA A 589 -83.38 6.67 -5.09
N ALA A 590 -82.19 6.09 -5.32
CA ALA A 590 -81.18 6.63 -6.23
C ALA A 590 -81.48 6.38 -7.72
N ARG A 591 -82.22 5.32 -8.06
CA ARG A 591 -82.56 4.98 -9.46
C ARG A 591 -83.78 5.71 -10.01
N ALA A 592 -84.70 6.16 -9.15
CA ALA A 592 -85.80 7.05 -9.56
C ALA A 592 -85.31 8.49 -9.83
N ALA A 593 -84.28 8.98 -9.13
CA ALA A 593 -83.69 10.31 -9.35
C ALA A 593 -82.84 10.42 -10.64
N SER A 594 -82.42 9.29 -11.22
CA SER A 594 -81.57 9.27 -12.42
C SER A 594 -82.37 9.27 -13.74
N ALA A 595 -83.68 9.03 -13.72
CA ALA A 595 -84.51 9.00 -14.92
C ALA A 595 -85.11 10.38 -15.24
N ASP A 596 -85.53 11.14 -14.23
CA ASP A 596 -86.05 12.53 -14.40
C ASP A 596 -84.93 13.55 -14.69
N ALA A 597 -83.67 13.26 -14.30
CA ALA A 597 -82.49 14.07 -14.63
C ALA A 597 -82.11 13.98 -16.12
N SER A 598 -82.36 12.83 -16.78
CA SER A 598 -82.01 12.63 -18.20
C SER A 598 -82.94 13.38 -19.16
N ALA A 599 -84.18 13.67 -18.74
CA ALA A 599 -85.15 14.45 -19.52
C ALA A 599 -84.94 15.98 -19.35
N GLN A 600 -84.53 16.44 -18.16
CA GLN A 600 -84.06 17.83 -17.96
C GLN A 600 -82.70 18.09 -18.62
N GLU A 601 -81.81 17.09 -18.67
CA GLU A 601 -80.51 17.18 -19.36
C GLU A 601 -80.68 17.49 -20.85
N THR A 602 -81.66 16.93 -21.55
CA THR A 602 -81.83 17.22 -22.98
C THR A 602 -82.28 18.66 -23.25
N ALA A 603 -83.13 19.24 -22.39
CA ALA A 603 -83.57 20.63 -22.50
C ALA A 603 -82.51 21.64 -22.00
N GLU A 604 -81.73 21.26 -20.98
CA GLU A 604 -80.59 22.03 -20.48
C GLU A 604 -79.39 21.95 -21.44
N LEU A 605 -79.19 20.84 -22.16
CA LEU A 605 -78.18 20.68 -23.20
C LEU A 605 -78.47 21.54 -24.43
N GLN A 606 -79.74 21.75 -24.80
CA GLN A 606 -80.11 22.69 -25.86
C GLN A 606 -79.83 24.15 -25.45
N ARG A 607 -80.10 24.51 -24.19
CA ARG A 607 -79.82 25.86 -23.64
C ARG A 607 -78.32 26.08 -23.39
N ARG A 608 -77.60 25.04 -22.96
CA ARG A 608 -76.14 24.99 -22.88
C ARG A 608 -75.49 25.03 -24.24
N LEU A 609 -76.11 24.56 -25.32
CA LEU A 609 -75.57 24.72 -26.68
C LEU A 609 -75.57 26.20 -27.11
N ASP A 610 -76.62 26.95 -26.78
CA ASP A 610 -76.70 28.39 -27.09
C ASP A 610 -75.80 29.24 -26.18
N ASP A 611 -75.67 28.89 -24.89
CA ASP A 611 -74.74 29.55 -23.97
C ASP A 611 -73.29 29.12 -24.20
N THR A 612 -73.02 27.87 -24.58
CA THR A 612 -71.67 27.41 -24.98
C THR A 612 -71.24 27.98 -26.30
N ALA A 613 -72.13 28.36 -27.23
CA ALA A 613 -71.77 29.11 -28.43
C ALA A 613 -71.29 30.55 -28.08
N ARG A 614 -71.98 31.23 -27.16
CA ARG A 614 -71.58 32.58 -26.67
C ARG A 614 -70.35 32.53 -25.75
N GLU A 615 -70.23 31.47 -24.95
CA GLU A 615 -69.01 31.17 -24.22
C GLU A 615 -67.90 30.71 -25.14
N PHE A 616 -68.16 30.08 -26.29
CA PHE A 616 -67.16 29.72 -27.28
C PHE A 616 -66.52 30.96 -27.90
N GLU A 617 -67.27 32.03 -28.13
CA GLU A 617 -66.70 33.30 -28.61
C GLU A 617 -65.86 33.99 -27.53
N ARG A 618 -66.32 34.00 -26.26
CA ARG A 618 -65.52 34.49 -25.12
C ARG A 618 -64.34 33.58 -24.79
N TYR A 619 -64.46 32.28 -25.06
CA TYR A 619 -63.44 31.25 -24.92
C TYR A 619 -62.47 31.32 -26.09
N ARG A 620 -62.87 31.71 -27.29
CA ARG A 620 -61.96 31.93 -28.43
C ARG A 620 -61.07 33.15 -28.20
N ALA A 621 -61.63 34.23 -27.63
CA ALA A 621 -60.85 35.38 -27.20
C ALA A 621 -59.92 35.05 -26.01
N ARG A 622 -60.41 34.29 -25.01
CA ARG A 622 -59.61 33.83 -23.87
C ARG A 622 -58.63 32.70 -24.23
N SER A 623 -58.92 31.88 -25.24
CA SER A 623 -58.07 30.79 -25.72
C SER A 623 -56.97 31.32 -26.61
N HIS A 624 -57.17 32.42 -27.34
CA HIS A 624 -56.06 33.09 -28.03
C HIS A 624 -55.09 33.74 -27.03
N ALA A 625 -55.61 34.33 -25.94
CA ALA A 625 -54.80 34.85 -24.84
C ALA A 625 -54.15 33.74 -23.99
N ALA A 626 -54.85 32.61 -23.82
CA ALA A 626 -54.33 31.43 -23.14
C ALA A 626 -53.34 30.66 -24.02
N LEU A 627 -53.49 30.60 -25.34
CA LEU A 627 -52.55 30.03 -26.30
C LEU A 627 -51.24 30.81 -26.28
N LYS A 628 -51.27 32.15 -26.25
CA LYS A 628 -50.06 32.95 -26.04
C LYS A 628 -49.41 32.71 -24.67
N LYS A 629 -50.20 32.46 -23.62
CA LYS A 629 -49.69 32.08 -22.29
C LYS A 629 -49.22 30.64 -22.22
N VAL A 630 -49.78 29.74 -23.03
CA VAL A 630 -49.42 28.33 -23.17
C VAL A 630 -48.21 28.17 -24.09
N GLU A 631 -48.01 29.00 -25.10
CA GLU A 631 -46.76 29.11 -25.87
C GLU A 631 -45.63 29.60 -24.98
N LYS A 632 -45.84 30.69 -24.22
CA LYS A 632 -44.86 31.13 -23.20
C LYS A 632 -44.65 30.08 -22.11
N ARG A 633 -45.68 29.36 -21.67
CA ARG A 633 -45.53 28.23 -20.74
C ARG A 633 -44.90 27.00 -21.39
N ALA A 634 -45.03 26.80 -22.68
CA ALA A 634 -44.42 25.69 -23.41
C ALA A 634 -42.95 25.98 -23.68
N GLU A 635 -42.58 27.24 -23.94
CA GLU A 635 -41.19 27.70 -23.94
C GLU A 635 -40.58 27.58 -22.54
N LEU A 636 -41.31 27.99 -21.48
CA LEU A 636 -40.87 27.82 -20.10
C LEU A 636 -40.80 26.33 -19.70
N LEU A 637 -41.75 25.50 -20.12
CA LEU A 637 -41.76 24.06 -19.85
C LEU A 637 -40.74 23.32 -20.71
N ASN A 638 -40.38 23.79 -21.90
CA ASN A 638 -39.29 23.25 -22.70
C ASN A 638 -37.93 23.69 -22.13
N GLY A 639 -37.83 24.91 -21.60
CA GLY A 639 -36.68 25.36 -20.80
C GLY A 639 -36.53 24.50 -19.54
N MET A 640 -37.61 24.35 -18.76
CA MET A 640 -37.62 23.47 -17.59
C MET A 640 -37.40 22.01 -17.96
N ARG A 641 -37.91 21.49 -19.08
CA ARG A 641 -37.64 20.11 -19.52
C ARG A 641 -36.18 19.95 -19.90
N LYS A 642 -35.57 20.94 -20.58
CA LYS A 642 -34.12 20.94 -20.85
C LYS A 642 -33.31 21.00 -19.55
N GLU A 643 -33.71 21.83 -18.60
CA GLU A 643 -33.09 21.88 -17.27
C GLU A 643 -33.32 20.58 -16.48
N THR A 644 -34.50 19.96 -16.59
CA THR A 644 -34.80 18.68 -15.93
C THR A 644 -34.02 17.55 -16.59
N GLU A 645 -33.82 17.60 -17.91
CA GLU A 645 -33.00 16.64 -18.66
C GLU A 645 -31.52 16.85 -18.34
N GLN A 646 -31.05 18.09 -18.22
CA GLN A 646 -29.70 18.42 -17.76
C GLN A 646 -29.50 17.99 -16.31
N LEU A 647 -30.46 18.20 -15.43
CA LEU A 647 -30.42 17.73 -14.05
C LEU A 647 -30.50 16.21 -13.97
N ARG A 648 -31.23 15.53 -14.87
CA ARG A 648 -31.21 14.07 -14.98
C ARG A 648 -29.88 13.54 -15.53
N GLN A 649 -29.27 14.22 -16.49
CA GLN A 649 -27.94 13.88 -16.99
C GLN A 649 -26.86 14.15 -15.93
N GLN A 650 -27.00 15.22 -15.15
CA GLN A 650 -26.15 15.50 -13.99
C GLN A 650 -26.40 14.49 -12.87
N LEU A 651 -27.65 14.08 -12.62
CA LEU A 651 -27.96 13.03 -11.65
C LEU A 651 -27.39 11.70 -12.10
N ALA A 652 -27.60 11.30 -13.36
CA ALA A 652 -27.03 10.08 -13.93
C ALA A 652 -25.51 10.09 -13.87
N GLY A 653 -24.87 11.21 -14.25
CA GLY A 653 -23.43 11.39 -14.11
C GLY A 653 -22.97 11.33 -12.64
N SER A 654 -23.75 11.87 -11.71
CA SER A 654 -23.45 11.81 -10.27
C SER A 654 -23.70 10.42 -9.68
N GLU A 655 -24.69 9.67 -10.16
CA GLU A 655 -25.01 8.31 -9.76
C GLU A 655 -23.95 7.34 -10.30
N ASP A 656 -23.48 7.54 -11.53
CA ASP A 656 -22.36 6.78 -12.09
C ASP A 656 -21.05 7.14 -11.39
N ALA A 657 -20.84 8.41 -11.03
CA ALA A 657 -19.72 8.82 -10.18
C ALA A 657 -19.80 8.24 -8.76
N LEU A 658 -21.00 8.16 -8.18
CA LEU A 658 -21.24 7.53 -6.88
C LEU A 658 -20.98 6.03 -6.95
N ARG A 659 -21.43 5.35 -8.01
CA ARG A 659 -21.14 3.93 -8.25
C ARG A 659 -19.65 3.69 -8.46
N CYS A 660 -18.96 4.57 -9.19
CA CYS A 660 -17.51 4.51 -9.34
C CYS A 660 -16.80 4.75 -8.00
N ALA A 661 -17.30 5.67 -7.18
CA ALA A 661 -16.77 5.93 -5.84
C ALA A 661 -17.04 4.78 -4.87
N GLU A 662 -18.21 4.15 -4.93
CA GLU A 662 -18.58 2.96 -4.15
C GLU A 662 -17.74 1.75 -4.58
N GLN A 663 -17.51 1.57 -5.87
CA GLN A 663 -16.61 0.52 -6.38
C GLN A 663 -15.16 0.78 -5.93
N ARG A 664 -14.68 2.04 -5.99
CA ARG A 664 -13.36 2.41 -5.45
C ARG A 664 -13.29 2.23 -3.95
N ALA A 665 -14.33 2.56 -3.20
CA ALA A 665 -14.40 2.36 -1.76
C ALA A 665 -14.41 0.87 -1.41
N GLN A 666 -15.11 0.05 -2.19
CA GLN A 666 -15.11 -1.40 -2.05
C GLN A 666 -13.73 -2.00 -2.38
N GLN A 667 -13.10 -1.55 -3.46
CA GLN A 667 -11.71 -1.92 -3.82
C GLN A 667 -10.72 -1.52 -2.73
N LEU A 668 -10.84 -0.30 -2.16
CA LEU A 668 -10.02 0.14 -1.04
C LEU A 668 -10.28 -0.68 0.21
N ALA A 669 -11.54 -1.04 0.51
CA ALA A 669 -11.88 -1.89 1.64
C ALA A 669 -11.35 -3.32 1.48
N ASP A 670 -11.36 -3.86 0.27
CA ASP A 670 -10.81 -5.18 -0.04
C ASP A 670 -9.27 -5.15 0.01
N MET A 671 -8.62 -4.14 -0.56
CA MET A 671 -7.17 -3.91 -0.40
C MET A 671 -6.77 -3.72 1.06
N LEU A 672 -7.60 -3.07 1.88
CA LEU A 672 -7.31 -2.85 3.30
C LEU A 672 -7.48 -4.16 4.10
N ARG A 673 -8.42 -5.03 3.73
CA ARG A 673 -8.52 -6.40 4.28
C ARG A 673 -7.32 -7.24 3.88
N GLU A 674 -6.91 -7.19 2.61
CA GLU A 674 -5.72 -7.89 2.11
C GLU A 674 -4.46 -7.37 2.79
N ALA A 675 -4.28 -6.05 2.93
CA ALA A 675 -3.17 -5.44 3.65
C ALA A 675 -3.16 -5.81 5.14
N THR A 676 -4.34 -5.92 5.77
CA THR A 676 -4.44 -6.39 7.16
C THR A 676 -4.09 -7.87 7.27
N GLN A 677 -4.46 -8.68 6.28
CA GLN A 677 -4.14 -10.10 6.22
C GLN A 677 -2.64 -10.35 5.96
N THR A 678 -2.02 -9.60 5.05
CA THR A 678 -0.57 -9.64 4.81
C THR A 678 0.21 -9.12 6.00
N GLN A 679 -0.26 -8.06 6.66
CA GLN A 679 0.33 -7.59 7.92
C GLN A 679 0.28 -8.67 9.00
N ARG A 680 -0.82 -9.42 9.10
CA ARG A 680 -0.94 -10.53 10.05
C ARG A 680 0.00 -11.69 9.71
N MET A 681 0.09 -12.08 8.44
CA MET A 681 1.05 -13.11 8.01
C MET A 681 2.50 -12.65 8.24
N LEU A 682 2.84 -11.39 7.95
CA LEU A 682 4.15 -10.83 8.24
C LEU A 682 4.45 -10.79 9.74
N GLN A 683 3.47 -10.50 10.59
CA GLN A 683 3.64 -10.56 12.05
C GLN A 683 3.89 -12.00 12.53
N GLU A 684 3.19 -12.98 11.96
CA GLU A 684 3.39 -14.41 12.25
C GLU A 684 4.77 -14.89 11.74
N GLU A 685 5.19 -14.47 10.55
CA GLU A 685 6.53 -14.75 10.01
C GLU A 685 7.64 -14.08 10.80
N LEU A 686 7.44 -12.84 11.25
CA LEU A 686 8.40 -12.16 12.13
C LEU A 686 8.49 -12.83 13.49
N ALA A 687 7.36 -13.31 14.05
CA ALA A 687 7.36 -14.09 15.28
C ALA A 687 8.07 -15.43 15.11
N GLN A 688 7.88 -16.10 13.96
CA GLN A 688 8.56 -17.34 13.63
C GLN A 688 10.07 -17.14 13.40
N ARG A 689 10.47 -16.11 12.65
CA ARG A 689 11.88 -15.72 12.49
C ARG A 689 12.50 -15.28 13.81
N ALA A 690 11.75 -14.63 14.71
CA ALA A 690 12.23 -14.30 16.05
C ALA A 690 12.46 -15.55 16.93
N ALA A 691 11.65 -16.59 16.76
CA ALA A 691 11.88 -17.88 17.41
C ALA A 691 13.10 -18.62 16.82
N GLU A 692 13.18 -18.70 15.49
CA GLU A 692 14.30 -19.34 14.78
C GLU A 692 15.63 -18.63 15.05
N THR A 693 15.62 -17.30 15.14
CA THR A 693 16.83 -16.53 15.50
C THR A 693 17.21 -16.73 16.97
N ARG A 694 16.26 -16.86 17.90
CA ARG A 694 16.58 -17.24 19.29
C ARG A 694 17.21 -18.63 19.37
N ASP A 695 16.67 -19.59 18.64
CA ASP A 695 17.20 -20.96 18.61
C ASP A 695 18.58 -21.01 17.94
N ALA A 696 18.77 -20.27 16.85
CA ALA A 696 20.07 -20.12 16.20
C ALA A 696 21.08 -19.38 17.09
N LEU A 697 20.64 -18.39 17.87
CA LEU A 697 21.51 -17.67 18.81
C LEU A 697 21.90 -18.57 19.99
N ALA A 698 20.98 -19.38 20.52
CA ALA A 698 21.28 -20.39 21.53
C ALA A 698 22.25 -21.47 21.01
N ALA A 699 22.09 -21.92 19.75
CA ALA A 699 23.02 -22.83 19.10
C ALA A 699 24.41 -22.18 18.85
N ALA A 700 24.43 -20.90 18.45
CA ALA A 700 25.66 -20.12 18.28
C ALA A 700 26.38 -19.88 19.61
N GLU A 701 25.64 -19.68 20.70
CA GLU A 701 26.20 -19.55 22.05
C GLU A 701 26.75 -20.89 22.55
N ALA A 702 26.06 -22.01 22.30
CA ALA A 702 26.56 -23.34 22.64
C ALA A 702 27.86 -23.68 21.88
N THR A 703 27.90 -23.39 20.57
CA THR A 703 29.12 -23.57 19.75
C THR A 703 30.24 -22.62 20.16
N ARG A 704 29.94 -21.37 20.55
CA ARG A 704 30.92 -20.44 21.11
C ARG A 704 31.47 -20.93 22.45
N GLN A 705 30.65 -21.51 23.32
CA GLN A 705 31.11 -22.13 24.56
C GLN A 705 32.00 -23.35 24.29
N GLN A 706 31.63 -24.17 23.30
CA GLN A 706 32.42 -25.33 22.87
C GLN A 706 33.77 -24.91 22.27
N LEU A 707 33.79 -23.88 21.43
CA LEU A 707 35.02 -23.29 20.89
C LEU A 707 35.85 -22.63 21.99
N GLY A 708 35.22 -21.99 22.98
CA GLY A 708 35.91 -21.46 24.16
C GLY A 708 36.62 -22.57 24.95
N ALA A 709 35.97 -23.72 25.14
CA ALA A 709 36.57 -24.89 25.79
C ALA A 709 37.69 -25.51 24.94
N LYS A 710 37.50 -25.64 23.62
CA LYS A 710 38.54 -26.12 22.69
C LYS A 710 39.74 -25.17 22.67
N ASN A 711 39.52 -23.86 22.61
CA ASN A 711 40.60 -22.88 22.59
C ASN A 711 41.35 -22.82 23.93
N ALA A 712 40.65 -22.97 25.06
CA ALA A 712 41.30 -23.13 26.36
C ALA A 712 42.15 -24.41 26.44
N ARG A 713 41.71 -25.49 25.80
CA ARG A 713 42.49 -26.74 25.70
C ARG A 713 43.71 -26.57 24.79
N ALA A 714 43.54 -26.01 23.59
CA ALA A 714 44.63 -25.72 22.66
C ALA A 714 45.65 -24.76 23.29
N THR A 715 45.21 -23.76 24.06
CA THR A 715 46.11 -22.85 24.79
C THR A 715 46.95 -23.60 25.81
N ARG A 716 46.36 -24.53 26.58
CA ARG A 716 47.13 -25.39 27.51
C ARG A 716 48.10 -26.32 26.77
N GLU A 717 47.68 -26.90 25.65
CA GLU A 717 48.55 -27.76 24.84
C GLU A 717 49.71 -26.97 24.21
N LEU A 718 49.48 -25.69 23.87
CA LEU A 718 50.50 -24.79 23.35
C LEU A 718 51.42 -24.29 24.48
N GLU A 719 50.90 -24.03 25.68
CA GLU A 719 51.70 -23.75 26.89
C GLU A 719 52.58 -24.96 27.25
N ASP A 720 52.03 -26.18 27.22
CA ASP A 720 52.77 -27.42 27.44
C ASP A 720 53.82 -27.67 26.35
N ALA A 721 53.49 -27.43 25.07
CA ALA A 721 54.43 -27.55 23.96
C ALA A 721 55.56 -26.50 24.04
N THR A 722 55.22 -25.28 24.48
CA THR A 722 56.20 -24.21 24.70
C THR A 722 57.11 -24.54 25.88
N ALA A 723 56.56 -25.13 26.96
CA ALA A 723 57.35 -25.62 28.08
C ALA A 723 58.29 -26.77 27.66
N ARG A 724 57.83 -27.67 26.78
CA ARG A 724 58.67 -28.73 26.21
C ARG A 724 59.76 -28.19 25.28
N LEU A 725 59.46 -27.18 24.47
CA LEU A 725 60.45 -26.50 23.64
C LEU A 725 61.51 -25.79 24.48
N LEU A 726 61.11 -25.08 25.53
CA LEU A 726 62.04 -24.48 26.49
C LEU A 726 62.90 -25.52 27.20
N ALA A 727 62.30 -26.66 27.61
CA ALA A 727 63.06 -27.77 28.19
C ALA A 727 64.06 -28.37 27.19
N ALA A 728 63.65 -28.56 25.93
CA ALA A 728 64.52 -29.06 24.86
C ALA A 728 65.62 -28.06 24.47
N GLU A 729 65.34 -26.76 24.52
CA GLU A 729 66.36 -25.72 24.33
C GLU A 729 67.35 -25.67 25.49
N GLN A 730 66.87 -25.85 26.73
CA GLN A 730 67.74 -25.99 27.90
C GLN A 730 68.59 -27.26 27.81
N GLU A 731 68.03 -28.38 27.34
CA GLU A 731 68.77 -29.62 27.11
C GLU A 731 69.77 -29.47 25.96
N LYS A 732 69.41 -28.81 24.86
CA LYS A 732 70.33 -28.46 23.77
C LYS A 732 71.44 -27.54 24.26
N ALA A 733 71.14 -26.54 25.08
CA ALA A 733 72.14 -25.67 25.69
C ALA A 733 73.06 -26.46 26.64
N ALA A 734 72.52 -27.40 27.41
CA ALA A 734 73.30 -28.30 28.25
C ALA A 734 74.19 -29.24 27.41
N LEU A 735 73.70 -29.75 26.27
CA LEU A 735 74.47 -30.57 25.35
C LEU A 735 75.55 -29.77 24.60
N VAL A 736 75.28 -28.51 24.24
CA VAL A 736 76.29 -27.60 23.67
C VAL A 736 77.34 -27.27 24.71
N ALA A 737 76.95 -26.95 25.94
CA ALA A 737 77.89 -26.72 27.04
C ALA A 737 78.71 -27.98 27.37
N ALA A 738 78.08 -29.16 27.35
CA ALA A 738 78.77 -30.44 27.51
C ALA A 738 79.72 -30.72 26.33
N SER A 739 79.33 -30.40 25.09
CA SER A 739 80.18 -30.51 23.90
C SER A 739 81.35 -29.52 23.93
N GLU A 740 81.15 -28.32 24.46
CA GLU A 740 82.21 -27.34 24.66
C GLU A 740 83.15 -27.75 25.79
N GLN A 741 82.62 -28.34 26.87
CA GLN A 741 83.42 -28.98 27.91
C GLN A 741 84.21 -30.18 27.36
N LEU A 742 83.62 -30.99 26.49
CA LEU A 742 84.31 -32.10 25.83
C LEU A 742 85.37 -31.59 24.88
N ARG A 743 85.11 -30.53 24.11
CA ARG A 743 86.13 -29.89 23.25
C ARG A 743 87.23 -29.22 24.06
N ALA A 744 86.91 -28.65 25.22
CA ALA A 744 87.89 -28.09 26.15
C ALA A 744 88.72 -29.20 26.79
N GLN A 745 88.09 -30.32 27.19
CA GLN A 745 88.80 -31.51 27.68
C GLN A 745 89.69 -32.12 26.60
N GLU A 746 89.19 -32.28 25.37
CA GLU A 746 89.98 -32.73 24.22
C GLU A 746 91.10 -31.74 23.86
N ALA A 747 90.90 -30.43 24.03
CA ALA A 747 91.95 -29.44 23.82
C ALA A 747 93.03 -29.54 24.91
N THR A 748 92.64 -29.75 26.17
CA THR A 748 93.58 -29.98 27.27
C THR A 748 94.27 -31.34 27.17
N GLU A 749 93.60 -32.37 26.66
CA GLU A 749 94.22 -33.67 26.34
C GLU A 749 95.16 -33.54 25.15
N ARG A 750 94.80 -32.80 24.09
CA ARG A 750 95.71 -32.52 22.96
C ARG A 750 96.89 -31.64 23.38
N GLU A 751 96.73 -30.74 24.34
CA GLU A 751 97.83 -29.95 24.93
C GLU A 751 98.69 -30.79 25.87
N ALA A 752 98.10 -31.71 26.66
CA ALA A 752 98.83 -32.68 27.46
C ALA A 752 99.56 -33.72 26.61
N GLU A 753 98.98 -34.12 25.47
CA GLU A 753 99.60 -34.97 24.46
C GLU A 753 100.71 -34.22 23.71
N ARG A 754 100.54 -32.93 23.40
CA ARG A 754 101.62 -32.10 22.81
C ARG A 754 102.76 -31.86 23.79
N ALA A 755 102.47 -31.56 25.06
CA ALA A 755 103.48 -31.45 26.12
C ALA A 755 104.14 -32.81 26.40
N GLY A 756 103.39 -33.90 26.32
CA GLY A 756 103.88 -35.27 26.39
C GLY A 756 104.80 -35.62 25.21
N LEU A 757 104.43 -35.22 23.99
CA LEU A 757 105.23 -35.40 22.77
C LEU A 757 106.46 -34.49 22.71
N GLU A 758 106.45 -33.33 23.37
CA GLU A 758 107.62 -32.44 23.51
C GLU A 758 108.60 -32.94 24.58
N LEU A 759 108.10 -33.48 25.71
CA LEU A 759 108.92 -34.23 26.67
C LEU A 759 109.46 -35.54 26.06
N GLN A 760 108.66 -36.19 25.22
CA GLN A 760 109.06 -37.40 24.52
C GLN A 760 110.04 -37.09 23.38
N ARG A 761 109.99 -35.91 22.73
CA ARG A 761 111.01 -35.41 21.77
C ARG A 761 112.33 -35.08 22.44
N HIS A 762 112.33 -34.39 23.59
CA HIS A 762 113.57 -34.12 24.31
C HIS A 762 114.20 -35.37 24.94
N ALA A 763 113.39 -36.36 25.35
CA ALA A 763 113.89 -37.67 25.76
C ALA A 763 114.36 -38.55 24.58
N SER A 764 113.72 -38.44 23.41
CA SER A 764 114.12 -39.20 22.20
C SER A 764 115.32 -38.60 21.47
N ASP A 765 115.61 -37.30 21.60
CA ASP A 765 116.84 -36.70 21.06
C ASP A 765 118.10 -37.01 21.91
N THR A 766 117.94 -37.30 23.21
CA THR A 766 119.02 -37.87 24.04
C THR A 766 119.12 -39.39 23.96
N GLN A 767 118.03 -40.09 23.57
CA GLN A 767 118.05 -41.54 23.32
C GLN A 767 118.44 -41.91 21.88
N LEU A 768 118.30 -41.04 20.87
CA LEU A 768 118.76 -41.30 19.49
C LEU A 768 120.29 -41.33 19.34
N ALA A 769 121.02 -40.65 20.23
CA ALA A 769 122.49 -40.74 20.31
C ALA A 769 122.97 -42.04 21.00
N ALA A 770 122.16 -42.64 21.89
CA ALA A 770 122.48 -43.91 22.56
C ALA A 770 121.95 -45.14 21.81
N LEU A 771 120.83 -45.02 21.07
CA LEU A 771 120.22 -46.08 20.29
C LEU A 771 120.85 -46.30 18.91
N THR A 772 121.77 -45.43 18.46
CA THR A 772 122.56 -45.71 17.26
C THR A 772 123.62 -46.80 17.51
N ASP A 773 124.12 -46.94 18.75
CA ASP A 773 125.01 -48.05 19.17
C ASP A 773 124.23 -49.31 19.62
N GLU A 774 122.97 -49.18 20.03
CA GLU A 774 122.13 -50.31 20.48
C GLU A 774 121.36 -51.01 19.34
N VAL A 775 121.21 -50.35 18.17
CA VAL A 775 120.61 -50.94 16.96
C VAL A 775 121.53 -51.98 16.29
N GLU A 776 122.85 -51.95 16.52
CA GLU A 776 123.74 -53.06 16.12
C GLU A 776 123.64 -54.26 17.07
N THR A 777 123.31 -54.06 18.35
CA THR A 777 123.15 -55.16 19.31
C THR A 777 121.74 -55.78 19.31
N LEU A 778 120.70 -55.03 18.91
CA LEU A 778 119.33 -55.55 18.76
C LEU A 778 119.07 -56.30 17.44
N ARG A 779 119.93 -56.13 16.42
CA ARG A 779 119.95 -57.06 15.26
C ARG A 779 120.34 -58.49 15.66
N ALA A 780 121.03 -58.69 16.79
CA ALA A 780 121.33 -60.03 17.32
C ALA A 780 120.22 -60.64 18.18
N GLN A 781 119.26 -59.84 18.70
CA GLN A 781 118.17 -60.34 19.55
C GLN A 781 116.87 -60.64 18.80
N ILE A 782 116.72 -60.12 17.57
CA ILE A 782 115.62 -60.52 16.66
C ILE A 782 115.77 -61.99 16.21
N ALA A 783 117.00 -62.52 16.18
CA ALA A 783 117.26 -63.96 15.96
C ALA A 783 116.80 -64.87 17.12
N GLY A 784 116.46 -64.31 18.29
CA GLY A 784 116.02 -65.06 19.47
C GLY A 784 114.51 -65.08 19.73
N ARG A 785 113.71 -64.25 19.03
CA ARG A 785 112.25 -64.16 19.24
C ARG A 785 111.40 -64.82 18.13
N GLU A 786 112.04 -65.29 17.06
CA GLU A 786 111.39 -66.14 16.05
C GLU A 786 111.21 -67.61 16.51
N THR A 787 111.84 -68.03 17.61
CA THR A 787 111.61 -69.35 18.24
C THR A 787 110.40 -69.38 19.19
N GLN A 788 109.83 -68.22 19.58
CA GLN A 788 108.62 -68.15 20.41
C GLN A 788 107.33 -68.10 19.57
N ARG A 789 107.39 -67.60 18.32
CA ARG A 789 106.24 -67.64 17.38
C ARG A 789 105.91 -69.06 16.89
N ARG A 790 106.89 -69.99 16.89
CA ARG A 790 106.66 -71.39 16.48
C ARG A 790 106.02 -72.28 17.54
N THR A 791 105.97 -71.86 18.82
CA THR A 791 105.26 -72.61 19.88
C THR A 791 103.79 -72.20 20.05
N ASP A 792 103.42 -70.98 19.67
CA ASP A 792 102.03 -70.51 19.79
C ASP A 792 101.19 -70.83 18.54
N GLU A 793 101.82 -71.00 17.37
CA GLU A 793 101.15 -71.55 16.15
C GLU A 793 100.85 -73.06 16.26
N GLN A 794 101.58 -73.81 17.10
CA GLN A 794 101.27 -75.23 17.38
C GLN A 794 100.12 -75.43 18.38
N ARG A 795 99.72 -74.39 19.12
CA ARG A 795 98.63 -74.47 20.10
C ARG A 795 97.26 -74.10 19.51
N ILE A 796 97.26 -73.34 18.41
CA ILE A 796 96.06 -72.99 17.65
C ILE A 796 95.64 -74.15 16.73
N ALA A 797 96.59 -74.85 16.10
CA ALA A 797 96.30 -76.08 15.33
C ALA A 797 95.86 -77.29 16.19
N SER A 798 96.16 -77.28 17.50
CA SER A 798 95.80 -78.33 18.46
C SER A 798 94.36 -78.21 18.98
N LEU A 799 93.78 -77.00 18.96
CA LEU A 799 92.40 -76.74 19.39
C LEU A 799 91.40 -76.83 18.22
N GLU A 800 91.83 -76.58 16.98
CA GLU A 800 91.01 -76.79 15.79
C GLU A 800 90.75 -78.28 15.53
N GLN A 801 91.72 -79.16 15.82
CA GLN A 801 91.57 -80.61 15.66
C GLN A 801 90.68 -81.25 16.76
N GLN A 802 90.48 -80.58 17.91
CA GLN A 802 89.58 -81.05 18.98
C GLN A 802 88.12 -80.59 18.81
N VAL A 803 87.87 -79.60 17.95
CA VAL A 803 86.50 -79.15 17.59
C VAL A 803 85.91 -80.04 16.48
N ASP A 804 86.70 -80.42 15.48
CA ASP A 804 86.26 -81.35 14.43
C ASP A 804 86.05 -82.80 14.94
N GLU A 805 86.74 -83.20 16.02
CA GLU A 805 86.56 -84.52 16.64
C GLU A 805 85.38 -84.57 17.63
N LEU A 806 84.89 -83.42 18.14
CA LEU A 806 83.66 -83.32 18.93
C LEU A 806 82.40 -83.16 18.07
N GLU A 807 82.50 -82.58 16.87
CA GLU A 807 81.40 -82.53 15.90
C GLU A 807 81.14 -83.88 15.20
N SER A 808 82.14 -84.77 15.10
CA SER A 808 81.96 -86.12 14.53
C SER A 808 81.36 -87.14 15.51
N ARG A 809 81.34 -86.84 16.82
CA ARG A 809 80.78 -87.73 17.86
C ARG A 809 79.37 -87.39 18.31
N LEU A 810 78.79 -86.28 17.84
CA LEU A 810 77.39 -85.91 18.10
C LEU A 810 76.48 -86.18 16.89
N ARG A 811 76.87 -87.13 16.03
CA ARG A 811 76.15 -87.47 14.79
C ARG A 811 75.60 -88.91 14.73
N ASP A 812 75.50 -89.60 15.86
CA ASP A 812 74.71 -90.84 15.98
C ASP A 812 73.69 -90.75 17.15
N ALA A 813 72.43 -90.98 16.79
CA ALA A 813 71.14 -90.64 17.42
C ALA A 813 70.81 -91.37 18.77
N PRO A 814 69.63 -91.19 19.43
CA PRO A 814 68.44 -90.42 19.02
C PRO A 814 67.69 -89.61 20.12
N ALA A 815 66.77 -88.78 19.62
CA ALA A 815 65.56 -88.25 20.26
C ALA A 815 65.71 -87.11 21.29
N ALA A 816 65.49 -85.86 20.84
CA ALA A 816 64.58 -84.85 21.47
C ALA A 816 64.78 -83.40 20.98
N GLU A 817 65.47 -83.12 19.86
CA GLU A 817 65.76 -81.73 19.43
C GLU A 817 65.04 -81.25 18.16
N ALA A 818 63.95 -81.90 17.75
CA ALA A 818 63.06 -81.35 16.71
C ALA A 818 62.09 -80.27 17.24
N ALA A 819 62.05 -80.02 18.56
CA ALA A 819 61.08 -79.13 19.19
C ALA A 819 61.66 -77.78 19.69
N SER A 820 62.98 -77.59 19.79
CA SER A 820 63.57 -76.31 20.25
C SER A 820 63.97 -75.40 19.10
N ALA A 821 64.51 -75.94 17.99
CA ALA A 821 64.85 -75.16 16.80
C ALA A 821 63.60 -74.57 16.11
N SER A 822 62.49 -75.33 16.07
CA SER A 822 61.19 -74.82 15.61
C SER A 822 60.68 -73.70 16.51
N LYS A 823 60.84 -73.82 17.83
CA LYS A 823 60.39 -72.80 18.80
C LYS A 823 61.18 -71.51 18.71
N GLU A 824 62.51 -71.58 18.57
CA GLU A 824 63.35 -70.39 18.42
C GLU A 824 63.13 -69.67 17.08
N GLN A 825 62.86 -70.40 16.00
CA GLN A 825 62.44 -69.79 14.73
C GLN A 825 61.08 -69.10 14.85
N THR A 826 60.10 -69.69 15.53
CA THR A 826 58.83 -69.01 15.82
C THR A 826 59.00 -67.81 16.76
N ILE A 827 59.90 -67.85 17.74
CA ILE A 827 60.14 -66.72 18.65
C ILE A 827 60.80 -65.55 17.90
N ARG A 828 61.73 -65.83 16.97
CA ARG A 828 62.31 -64.78 16.12
C ARG A 828 61.28 -64.23 15.13
N ALA A 829 60.46 -65.07 14.53
CA ALA A 829 59.36 -64.65 13.66
C ALA A 829 58.33 -63.79 14.41
N LEU A 830 57.96 -64.18 15.64
CA LEU A 830 57.05 -63.41 16.49
C LEU A 830 57.67 -62.09 16.96
N ARG A 831 58.99 -62.03 17.24
CA ARG A 831 59.66 -60.77 17.58
C ARG A 831 59.71 -59.80 16.40
N VAL A 832 59.94 -60.30 15.19
CA VAL A 832 59.86 -59.49 13.97
C VAL A 832 58.43 -59.00 13.79
N GLN A 833 57.42 -59.88 13.91
CA GLN A 833 56.00 -59.47 13.85
C GLN A 833 55.60 -58.46 14.93
N VAL A 834 56.12 -58.56 16.15
CA VAL A 834 55.81 -57.61 17.23
C VAL A 834 56.45 -56.24 16.95
N LEU A 835 57.67 -56.20 16.42
CA LEU A 835 58.30 -54.94 16.00
C LEU A 835 57.57 -54.33 14.80
N GLU A 836 57.16 -55.15 13.82
CA GLU A 836 56.37 -54.70 12.67
C GLU A 836 55.00 -54.19 13.10
N LEU A 837 54.34 -54.84 14.06
CA LEU A 837 53.07 -54.38 14.64
C LEU A 837 53.25 -53.12 15.49
N GLN A 838 54.36 -52.97 16.22
CA GLN A 838 54.67 -51.75 16.95
C GLN A 838 54.95 -50.58 16.00
N GLU A 839 55.69 -50.81 14.91
CA GLU A 839 55.95 -49.80 13.90
C GLU A 839 54.67 -49.42 13.14
N GLN A 840 53.79 -50.40 12.87
CA GLN A 840 52.45 -50.15 12.32
C GLN A 840 51.55 -49.38 13.30
N LEU A 841 51.58 -49.69 14.59
CA LEU A 841 50.84 -48.94 15.61
C LEU A 841 51.35 -47.51 15.73
N GLN A 842 52.68 -47.33 15.77
CA GLN A 842 53.30 -46.00 15.82
C GLN A 842 52.98 -45.19 14.56
N ALA A 843 53.05 -45.81 13.38
CA ALA A 843 52.67 -45.17 12.12
C ALA A 843 51.18 -44.82 12.06
N VAL A 844 50.30 -45.64 12.66
CA VAL A 844 48.88 -45.34 12.78
C VAL A 844 48.66 -44.19 13.77
N GLU A 845 49.33 -44.18 14.91
CA GLU A 845 49.26 -43.09 15.89
C GLU A 845 49.74 -41.77 15.29
N ASP A 846 50.88 -41.76 14.62
CA ASP A 846 51.43 -40.58 13.94
C ASP A 846 50.52 -40.13 12.79
N ALA A 847 49.94 -41.06 12.02
CA ALA A 847 48.97 -40.75 10.98
C ALA A 847 47.66 -40.20 11.56
N THR A 848 47.21 -40.68 12.73
CA THR A 848 46.02 -40.15 13.40
C THR A 848 46.26 -38.78 14.01
N ALA A 849 47.45 -38.54 14.60
CA ALA A 849 47.86 -37.24 15.11
C ALA A 849 47.99 -36.21 13.96
N ALA A 850 48.61 -36.60 12.84
CA ALA A 850 48.72 -35.75 11.66
C ALA A 850 47.34 -35.41 11.06
N ARG A 851 46.40 -36.38 11.03
CA ARG A 851 45.01 -36.12 10.61
C ARG A 851 44.25 -35.21 11.57
N ALA A 852 44.45 -35.35 12.88
CA ALA A 852 43.83 -34.48 13.87
C ALA A 852 44.34 -33.03 13.74
N LEU A 853 45.65 -32.85 13.55
CA LEU A 853 46.27 -31.53 13.38
C LEU A 853 45.88 -30.87 12.04
N ALA A 854 45.71 -31.67 10.98
CA ALA A 854 45.15 -31.19 9.71
C ALA A 854 43.68 -30.75 9.87
N ALA A 855 42.86 -31.55 10.57
CA ALA A 855 41.47 -31.21 10.85
C ALA A 855 41.33 -29.93 11.70
N GLU A 856 42.18 -29.74 12.70
CA GLU A 856 42.17 -28.50 13.50
C GLU A 856 42.63 -27.27 12.69
N ARG A 857 43.59 -27.43 11.78
CA ARG A 857 44.00 -26.35 10.86
C ARG A 857 42.89 -25.99 9.89
N ASP A 858 42.15 -26.97 9.39
CA ASP A 858 40.99 -26.75 8.52
C ASP A 858 39.84 -26.09 9.30
N GLU A 859 39.57 -26.51 10.55
CA GLU A 859 38.60 -25.85 11.44
C GLU A 859 39.01 -24.38 11.69
N LEU A 860 40.28 -24.11 11.99
CA LEU A 860 40.78 -22.76 12.22
C LEU A 860 40.68 -21.89 10.97
N ALA A 861 41.03 -22.43 9.79
CA ALA A 861 40.90 -21.75 8.51
C ALA A 861 39.43 -21.43 8.18
N GLN A 862 38.51 -22.37 8.45
CA GLN A 862 37.07 -22.14 8.29
C GLN A 862 36.54 -21.07 9.24
N VAL A 863 36.96 -21.07 10.52
CA VAL A 863 36.55 -20.05 11.49
C VAL A 863 37.10 -18.67 11.13
N GLN A 864 38.35 -18.59 10.65
CA GLN A 864 38.92 -17.32 10.16
C GLN A 864 38.21 -16.82 8.90
N ALA A 865 37.90 -17.71 7.95
CA ALA A 865 37.11 -17.37 6.77
C ALA A 865 35.70 -16.88 7.15
N ALA A 866 35.04 -17.55 8.10
CA ALA A 866 33.73 -17.15 8.62
C ALA A 866 33.79 -15.79 9.35
N ARG A 867 34.83 -15.52 10.13
CA ARG A 867 35.03 -14.21 10.79
C ARG A 867 35.21 -13.09 9.77
N VAL A 868 36.03 -13.30 8.74
CA VAL A 868 36.22 -12.32 7.65
C VAL A 868 34.92 -12.11 6.88
N ALA A 869 34.16 -13.17 6.62
CA ALA A 869 32.84 -13.07 5.97
C ALA A 869 31.83 -12.28 6.83
N LEU A 870 31.78 -12.54 8.14
CA LEU A 870 30.92 -11.82 9.08
C LEU A 870 31.29 -10.34 9.18
N GLN A 871 32.59 -10.02 9.20
CA GLN A 871 33.08 -8.64 9.25
C GLN A 871 32.73 -7.87 7.97
N LYS A 872 32.90 -8.50 6.80
CA LYS A 872 32.45 -7.94 5.52
C LYS A 872 30.93 -7.75 5.47
N ALA A 873 30.15 -8.73 5.96
CA ALA A 873 28.70 -8.63 6.03
C ALA A 873 28.24 -7.47 6.95
N SER A 874 28.93 -7.28 8.09
CA SER A 874 28.74 -6.15 8.99
C SER A 874 29.01 -4.81 8.31
N GLU A 875 30.14 -4.67 7.61
CA GLU A 875 30.48 -3.45 6.85
C GLU A 875 29.44 -3.15 5.76
N HIS A 876 28.96 -4.19 5.06
CA HIS A 876 27.87 -4.05 4.08
C HIS A 876 26.55 -3.62 4.73
N ALA A 877 26.18 -4.16 5.89
CA ALA A 877 24.98 -3.75 6.61
C ALA A 877 25.06 -2.29 7.10
N ILE A 878 26.22 -1.86 7.59
CA ILE A 878 26.46 -0.45 7.98
C ILE A 878 26.37 0.46 6.76
N SER A 879 26.99 0.09 5.65
CA SER A 879 26.93 0.86 4.39
C SER A 879 25.50 0.92 3.83
N ALA A 880 24.73 -0.16 3.91
CA ALA A 880 23.32 -0.18 3.53
C ALA A 880 22.48 0.78 4.39
N LYS A 881 22.69 0.79 5.71
CA LYS A 881 22.02 1.73 6.63
C LYS A 881 22.40 3.18 6.34
N GLN A 882 23.68 3.47 6.06
CA GLN A 882 24.13 4.81 5.68
C GLN A 882 23.48 5.29 4.37
N ARG A 883 23.37 4.41 3.36
CA ARG A 883 22.68 4.73 2.11
C ARG A 883 21.19 4.99 2.32
N HIS A 884 20.53 4.15 3.11
CA HIS A 884 19.12 4.35 3.46
C HIS A 884 18.90 5.69 4.18
N ALA A 885 19.76 6.04 5.14
CA ALA A 885 19.70 7.32 5.85
C ALA A 885 19.93 8.52 4.92
N LEU A 886 20.85 8.42 3.94
CA LEU A 886 21.06 9.47 2.94
C LEU A 886 19.83 9.66 2.03
N VAL A 887 19.25 8.56 1.55
CA VAL A 887 18.03 8.59 0.72
C VAL A 887 16.86 9.18 1.52
N GLN A 888 16.69 8.77 2.77
CA GLN A 888 15.62 9.29 3.64
C GLN A 888 15.81 10.78 3.93
N ALA A 889 17.03 11.23 4.22
CA ALA A 889 17.33 12.64 4.43
C ALA A 889 17.10 13.48 3.16
N PHE A 890 17.45 12.95 1.99
CA PHE A 890 17.16 13.59 0.70
C PHE A 890 15.65 13.67 0.43
N GLN A 891 14.91 12.58 0.68
CA GLN A 891 13.45 12.56 0.58
C GLN A 891 12.80 13.62 1.50
N GLN A 892 13.26 13.74 2.74
CA GLN A 892 12.76 14.75 3.67
C GLN A 892 13.02 16.17 3.19
N ARG A 893 14.21 16.45 2.64
CA ARG A 893 14.51 17.76 2.04
C ARG A 893 13.64 18.04 0.82
N LEU A 894 13.44 17.07 -0.05
CA LEU A 894 12.54 17.23 -1.21
C LEU A 894 11.12 17.55 -0.79
N HIS A 895 10.56 16.85 0.20
CA HIS A 895 9.21 17.15 0.70
C HIS A 895 9.14 18.58 1.26
N ALA A 896 10.15 19.02 2.01
CA ALA A 896 10.19 20.39 2.53
C ALA A 896 10.22 21.45 1.41
N VAL A 897 10.99 21.21 0.34
CA VAL A 897 11.06 22.13 -0.83
C VAL A 897 9.73 22.15 -1.59
N VAL A 898 9.07 21.00 -1.75
CA VAL A 898 7.74 20.92 -2.39
C VAL A 898 6.69 21.65 -1.55
N ASP A 899 6.67 21.45 -0.23
CA ASP A 899 5.77 22.17 0.68
C ASP A 899 6.01 23.69 0.65
N GLU A 900 7.26 24.13 0.49
CA GLU A 900 7.63 25.54 0.35
C GLU A 900 7.19 26.11 -1.00
N LEU A 901 7.38 25.38 -2.10
CA LEU A 901 6.90 25.77 -3.44
C LEU A 901 5.38 25.89 -3.47
N GLN A 902 4.66 24.91 -2.93
CA GLN A 902 3.21 24.90 -2.93
C GLN A 902 2.65 26.08 -2.14
N ARG A 903 3.22 26.36 -0.95
CA ARG A 903 2.86 27.55 -0.17
C ARG A 903 3.18 28.84 -0.92
N GLY A 904 4.36 28.94 -1.53
CA GLY A 904 4.74 30.12 -2.32
C GLY A 904 3.84 30.35 -3.53
N LEU A 905 3.34 29.28 -4.14
CA LEU A 905 2.44 29.33 -5.30
C LEU A 905 1.03 29.79 -4.87
N ASP A 906 0.53 29.30 -3.73
CA ASP A 906 -0.71 29.76 -3.12
C ASP A 906 -0.65 31.25 -2.74
N ASP A 907 0.45 31.68 -2.11
CA ASP A 907 0.69 33.07 -1.71
C ASP A 907 0.79 34.00 -2.93
N HIS A 908 1.54 33.59 -3.96
CA HIS A 908 1.61 34.32 -5.23
C HIS A 908 0.25 34.39 -5.92
N ALA A 909 -0.50 33.29 -6.00
CA ALA A 909 -1.82 33.26 -6.62
C ALA A 909 -2.82 34.18 -5.89
N ALA A 910 -2.74 34.26 -4.55
CA ALA A 910 -3.53 35.20 -3.77
C ALA A 910 -3.15 36.66 -4.06
N ALA A 911 -1.87 37.00 -4.00
CA ALA A 911 -1.38 38.35 -4.28
C ALA A 911 -1.66 38.79 -5.72
N PHE A 912 -1.55 37.87 -6.68
CA PHE A 912 -1.86 38.13 -8.09
C PHE A 912 -3.34 38.41 -8.32
N ARG A 913 -4.25 37.66 -7.67
CA ARG A 913 -5.70 37.93 -7.72
C ARG A 913 -6.03 39.32 -7.18
N ASP A 914 -5.42 39.70 -6.05
CA ASP A 914 -5.62 41.03 -5.45
C ASP A 914 -5.09 42.17 -6.33
N ALA A 915 -3.93 41.97 -6.96
CA ALA A 915 -3.36 42.90 -7.93
C ALA A 915 -4.22 43.03 -9.19
N CYS A 916 -4.74 41.92 -9.73
CA CYS A 916 -5.65 41.93 -10.88
C CYS A 916 -6.98 42.60 -10.55
N ALA A 917 -7.59 42.29 -9.40
CA ALA A 917 -8.83 42.91 -8.96
C ALA A 917 -8.66 44.43 -8.80
N PHE A 918 -7.54 44.89 -8.23
CA PHE A 918 -7.22 46.31 -8.16
C PHE A 918 -7.06 46.93 -9.55
N ARG A 919 -6.28 46.32 -10.44
CA ARG A 919 -6.07 46.82 -11.81
C ARG A 919 -7.39 46.96 -12.57
N ASP A 920 -8.26 45.97 -12.48
CA ASP A 920 -9.52 45.96 -13.20
C ASP A 920 -10.50 46.99 -12.62
N ALA A 921 -10.55 47.15 -11.29
CA ALA A 921 -11.30 48.23 -10.63
C ALA A 921 -10.77 49.62 -11.02
N PHE A 922 -9.45 49.80 -11.07
CA PHE A 922 -8.81 51.05 -11.48
C PHE A 922 -9.09 51.37 -12.95
N LYS A 923 -9.03 50.38 -13.84
CA LYS A 923 -9.41 50.55 -15.27
C LYS A 923 -10.88 50.93 -15.42
N GLN A 924 -11.77 50.33 -14.63
CA GLN A 924 -13.20 50.69 -14.64
C GLN A 924 -13.42 52.13 -14.16
N GLN A 925 -12.75 52.55 -13.09
CA GLN A 925 -12.78 53.94 -12.62
C GLN A 925 -12.21 54.92 -13.66
N ALA A 926 -11.07 54.59 -14.29
CA ALA A 926 -10.45 55.41 -15.33
C ALA A 926 -11.31 55.52 -16.60
N ALA A 927 -11.96 54.42 -17.01
CA ALA A 927 -12.89 54.43 -18.14
C ALA A 927 -14.14 55.28 -17.87
N LEU A 928 -14.64 55.27 -16.63
CA LEU A 928 -15.75 56.13 -16.20
C LEU A 928 -15.34 57.61 -16.09
N ALA A 929 -14.08 57.90 -15.77
CA ALA A 929 -13.54 59.27 -15.71
C ALA A 929 -13.17 59.85 -17.08
N GLY A 930 -13.03 59.02 -18.12
CA GLY A 930 -12.59 59.41 -19.46
C GLY A 930 -13.70 59.95 -20.38
N GLU A 931 -14.97 59.80 -20.02
CA GLU A 931 -16.04 60.54 -20.70
C GLU A 931 -16.16 61.95 -20.08
N PRO A 932 -16.02 63.03 -20.87
CA PRO A 932 -16.29 64.38 -20.40
C PRO A 932 -17.79 64.50 -20.09
N GLN A 933 -18.18 64.13 -18.88
CA GLN A 933 -19.53 64.32 -18.38
C GLN A 933 -19.76 65.80 -18.11
N ASP A 934 -20.24 66.51 -19.14
CA ASP A 934 -20.96 67.80 -19.02
C ASP A 934 -22.35 67.63 -18.36
N SER A 935 -22.64 66.46 -17.79
CA SER A 935 -23.93 66.12 -17.17
C SER A 935 -23.84 66.11 -15.65
N LEU A 936 -23.85 67.32 -15.07
CA LEU A 936 -24.15 67.57 -13.66
C LEU A 936 -25.56 67.03 -13.34
N SER A 937 -25.67 65.75 -12.97
CA SER A 937 -26.93 65.14 -12.54
C SER A 937 -26.84 64.66 -11.09
N THR A 938 -26.90 65.62 -10.15
CA THR A 938 -27.88 65.71 -9.03
C THR A 938 -28.43 64.44 -8.34
N GLY A 939 -27.70 63.32 -8.29
CA GLY A 939 -28.23 62.05 -7.73
C GLY A 939 -27.35 61.32 -6.72
N ALA A 940 -26.16 61.84 -6.36
CA ALA A 940 -25.40 61.27 -5.25
C ALA A 940 -26.00 61.80 -3.94
N GLU A 941 -26.67 60.92 -3.19
CA GLU A 941 -27.17 61.19 -1.84
C GLU A 941 -26.13 61.98 -1.03
N PRO A 942 -26.51 63.14 -0.43
CA PRO A 942 -25.62 63.96 0.37
C PRO A 942 -25.36 63.31 1.74
N GLU A 943 -24.73 62.13 1.76
CA GLU A 943 -24.40 61.42 3.01
C GLU A 943 -23.23 62.05 3.78
N ASN A 944 -22.65 63.17 3.32
CA ASN A 944 -21.56 63.84 4.04
C ASN A 944 -21.72 65.37 4.05
N ASP A 945 -22.86 65.80 4.60
CA ASP A 945 -23.22 67.21 4.81
C ASP A 945 -22.22 67.97 5.73
N ASP A 946 -21.30 67.26 6.38
CA ASP A 946 -20.17 67.78 7.17
C ASP A 946 -19.08 68.43 6.30
N ALA A 947 -19.09 68.25 4.97
CA ALA A 947 -18.14 68.88 4.05
C ALA A 947 -18.41 70.38 3.81
N LEU A 948 -19.59 70.88 4.20
CA LEU A 948 -20.04 72.25 3.96
C LEU A 948 -19.74 73.21 5.11
N PHE A 949 -19.17 72.73 6.23
CA PHE A 949 -18.96 73.53 7.42
C PHE A 949 -17.50 73.51 7.90
N GLU A 950 -17.01 74.64 8.40
CA GLU A 950 -15.70 74.83 9.04
C GLU A 950 -15.90 74.76 10.55
N GLU A 951 -15.20 73.88 11.24
CA GLU A 951 -15.28 73.77 12.69
C GLU A 951 -14.67 75.03 13.34
N CYS A 952 -15.53 75.92 13.83
CA CYS A 952 -15.09 77.17 14.46
C CYS A 952 -14.73 76.96 15.93
N ARG A 953 -15.40 76.01 16.60
CA ARG A 953 -15.16 75.74 18.01
C ARG A 953 -15.50 74.30 18.35
N ALA A 954 -14.49 73.54 18.76
CA ALA A 954 -14.65 72.18 19.27
C ALA A 954 -14.44 72.17 20.78
N VAL A 955 -15.35 71.55 21.52
CA VAL A 955 -15.13 71.21 22.93
C VAL A 955 -15.26 69.71 23.06
N LYS A 956 -14.16 69.04 23.40
CA LYS A 956 -14.12 67.62 23.75
C LYS A 956 -13.64 67.49 25.19
N SER A 957 -14.42 66.87 26.06
CA SER A 957 -14.05 66.73 27.47
C SER A 957 -14.68 65.50 28.12
N GLY A 958 -13.91 64.88 29.02
CA GLY A 958 -14.39 63.88 29.95
C GLY A 958 -14.80 64.54 31.27
N VAL A 959 -16.09 64.51 31.62
CA VAL A 959 -16.61 65.11 32.87
C VAL A 959 -17.29 64.04 33.73
N VAL A 960 -16.92 64.00 35.01
CA VAL A 960 -17.56 63.11 35.99
C VAL A 960 -18.76 63.82 36.62
N VAL A 961 -19.96 63.27 36.41
CA VAL A 961 -21.20 63.75 37.02
C VAL A 961 -21.50 62.90 38.25
N LYS A 962 -21.42 63.52 39.44
CA LYS A 962 -21.69 62.86 40.71
C LYS A 962 -23.13 62.31 40.78
N ALA A 963 -23.32 61.27 41.58
CA ALA A 963 -24.64 60.74 41.90
C ALA A 963 -25.56 61.85 42.45
N GLY A 964 -26.78 61.95 41.96
CA GLY A 964 -27.73 62.98 42.39
C GLY A 964 -27.52 64.38 41.79
N ALA A 965 -26.49 64.58 40.95
CA ALA A 965 -26.13 65.88 40.39
C ALA A 965 -26.39 65.97 38.87
N GLY A 966 -26.46 67.19 38.35
CA GLY A 966 -26.51 67.47 36.91
C GLY A 966 -25.27 68.24 36.44
N PHE A 967 -24.95 68.11 35.15
CA PHE A 967 -23.93 68.89 34.46
C PHE A 967 -24.58 69.62 33.27
N ALA A 968 -24.27 70.90 33.10
CA ALA A 968 -24.80 71.70 32.01
C ALA A 968 -23.69 72.41 31.24
N LEU A 969 -23.70 72.29 29.91
CA LEU A 969 -22.77 73.00 29.02
C LEU A 969 -23.54 74.03 28.16
N PRO A 970 -23.29 75.34 28.35
CA PRO A 970 -23.86 76.37 27.50
C PRO A 970 -23.00 76.58 26.23
N VAL A 971 -23.66 76.65 25.08
CA VAL A 971 -23.06 76.94 23.76
C VAL A 971 -23.83 78.10 23.12
N VAL A 972 -23.15 79.23 22.95
CA VAL A 972 -23.75 80.45 22.38
C VAL A 972 -23.79 80.32 20.85
N CYS A 973 -24.96 80.58 20.27
CA CYS A 973 -25.17 80.55 18.82
C CYS A 973 -24.92 81.96 18.25
N GLU A 974 -23.72 82.23 17.75
CA GLU A 974 -23.31 83.62 17.42
C GLU A 974 -23.78 84.11 16.04
N ALA A 975 -24.06 83.21 15.10
CA ALA A 975 -24.54 83.58 13.77
C ALA A 975 -25.53 82.56 13.18
N ALA A 976 -26.38 83.04 12.27
CA ALA A 976 -27.35 82.21 11.56
C ALA A 976 -26.65 81.26 10.60
N GLY A 977 -27.20 80.06 10.44
CA GLY A 977 -26.63 79.02 9.58
C GLY A 977 -25.48 78.25 10.19
N TRP A 978 -25.06 78.57 11.43
CA TRP A 978 -24.13 77.72 12.17
C TRP A 978 -24.76 76.36 12.47
N ARG A 979 -23.96 75.31 12.43
CA ARG A 979 -24.34 73.95 12.77
C ARG A 979 -23.64 73.53 14.05
N VAL A 980 -24.39 73.17 15.07
CA VAL A 980 -23.87 72.62 16.33
C VAL A 980 -24.05 71.11 16.27
N THR A 981 -22.96 70.40 16.05
CA THR A 981 -22.90 68.94 16.07
C THR A 981 -22.47 68.50 17.45
N TRP A 982 -23.14 67.50 18.01
CA TRP A 982 -22.83 67.00 19.33
C TRP A 982 -22.93 65.49 19.39
N SER A 983 -22.12 64.91 20.25
CA SER A 983 -22.18 63.50 20.62
C SER A 983 -21.70 63.35 22.05
N PHE A 984 -22.26 62.40 22.78
CA PHE A 984 -21.69 61.98 24.05
C PHE A 984 -21.88 60.48 24.26
N ALA A 985 -21.00 59.91 25.09
CA ALA A 985 -21.09 58.55 25.59
C ALA A 985 -20.74 58.52 27.07
N VAL A 986 -21.47 57.71 27.84
CA VAL A 986 -21.15 57.39 29.23
C VAL A 986 -20.17 56.22 29.21
N LYS A 987 -18.97 56.40 29.78
CA LYS A 987 -17.89 55.41 29.74
C LYS A 987 -18.28 54.08 30.41
N GLU A 988 -19.14 54.15 31.42
CA GLU A 988 -19.68 52.98 32.11
C GLU A 988 -20.78 52.32 31.24
N ALA A 989 -20.47 51.16 30.64
CA ALA A 989 -21.29 50.49 29.61
C ALA A 989 -22.75 50.16 30.03
N THR A 990 -23.05 50.07 31.32
CA THR A 990 -24.40 49.77 31.84
C THR A 990 -25.09 50.98 32.47
N ALA A 991 -24.49 52.17 32.38
CA ALA A 991 -24.99 53.39 33.00
C ALA A 991 -25.69 54.30 31.97
N ASP A 992 -26.77 54.95 32.38
CA ASP A 992 -27.55 55.86 31.54
C ASP A 992 -27.74 57.22 32.21
N VAL A 993 -27.47 58.31 31.51
CA VAL A 993 -27.66 59.67 32.04
C VAL A 993 -28.93 60.27 31.44
N GLY A 994 -29.69 61.06 32.20
CA GLY A 994 -30.74 61.89 31.62
C GLY A 994 -30.10 62.95 30.75
N PHE A 995 -30.55 63.15 29.53
CA PHE A 995 -30.05 64.18 28.63
C PHE A 995 -31.20 65.03 28.10
N THR A 996 -31.01 66.35 28.15
CA THR A 996 -31.93 67.33 27.58
C THR A 996 -31.13 68.40 26.85
N LEU A 997 -31.60 68.83 25.68
CA LEU A 997 -31.02 69.99 24.98
C LEU A 997 -32.08 71.08 24.91
N VAL A 998 -31.75 72.25 25.44
CA VAL A 998 -32.67 73.38 25.53
C VAL A 998 -32.08 74.61 24.86
N LEU A 999 -32.87 75.32 24.07
CA LEU A 999 -32.51 76.62 23.52
C LEU A 999 -33.06 77.72 24.42
N ALA A 1000 -32.15 78.45 25.09
CA ALA A 1000 -32.49 79.56 25.99
C ALA A 1000 -32.24 80.91 25.32
N ASP A 1001 -33.27 81.76 25.28
CA ASP A 1001 -33.17 83.13 24.77
C ASP A 1001 -32.40 84.03 25.77
N ARG A 1002 -31.56 84.92 25.23
CA ARG A 1002 -30.72 85.85 26.00
C ARG A 1002 -31.55 86.95 26.65
N ALA A 1003 -32.70 87.30 26.07
CA ALA A 1003 -33.70 88.13 26.71
C ALA A 1003 -34.72 87.19 27.40
N GLN A 1004 -34.73 87.14 28.74
CA GLN A 1004 -35.54 86.25 29.59
C GLN A 1004 -37.09 86.36 29.44
N ARG A 1005 -37.63 86.58 28.24
CA ARG A 1005 -39.06 86.85 27.98
C ARG A 1005 -39.81 85.72 27.28
N ARG A 1006 -39.13 84.64 26.85
CA ARG A 1006 -39.78 83.47 26.24
C ARG A 1006 -39.42 82.19 26.98
N ASP A 1007 -40.41 81.29 27.06
CA ASP A 1007 -40.22 79.95 27.59
C ASP A 1007 -39.13 79.23 26.79
N ALA A 1008 -38.26 78.51 27.49
CA ALA A 1008 -37.13 77.83 26.87
C ALA A 1008 -37.63 76.72 25.92
N VAL A 1009 -37.13 76.70 24.69
CA VAL A 1009 -37.57 75.74 23.68
C VAL A 1009 -36.77 74.45 23.85
N VAL A 1010 -37.45 73.34 24.12
CA VAL A 1010 -36.82 72.03 24.25
C VAL A 1010 -36.50 71.50 22.85
N VAL A 1011 -35.22 71.38 22.53
CA VAL A 1011 -34.71 70.89 21.23
C VAL A 1011 -34.64 69.36 21.23
N VAL A 1012 -34.14 68.79 22.32
CA VAL A 1012 -34.17 67.34 22.57
C VAL A 1012 -34.88 67.11 23.88
N ALA A 1013 -35.99 66.37 23.82
CA ALA A 1013 -36.78 66.03 25.00
C ALA A 1013 -35.97 65.23 26.02
N PRO A 1014 -36.25 65.37 27.32
CA PRO A 1014 -35.51 64.64 28.36
C PRO A 1014 -35.54 63.12 28.13
N GLN A 1015 -34.37 62.52 27.90
CA GLN A 1015 -34.23 61.09 27.62
C GLN A 1015 -33.07 60.47 28.39
N ARG A 1016 -33.25 59.27 28.96
CA ARG A 1016 -32.16 58.52 29.63
C ARG A 1016 -31.48 57.59 28.63
N VAL A 1017 -30.20 57.85 28.34
CA VAL A 1017 -29.42 57.14 27.32
C VAL A 1017 -27.97 56.96 27.75
N ASN A 1018 -27.31 55.93 27.24
CA ASN A 1018 -25.88 55.70 27.43
C ASN A 1018 -25.02 56.51 26.45
N ALA A 1019 -25.49 56.67 25.21
CA ALA A 1019 -24.88 57.51 24.20
C ALA A 1019 -25.95 58.16 23.33
N LEU A 1020 -25.69 59.38 22.86
CA LEU A 1020 -26.55 60.09 21.93
C LEU A 1020 -25.74 61.11 21.13
N SER A 1021 -26.10 61.25 19.86
CA SER A 1021 -25.55 62.28 18.98
C SER A 1021 -26.67 62.98 18.23
N GLY A 1022 -26.39 64.20 17.80
CA GLY A 1022 -27.32 65.00 17.03
C GLY A 1022 -26.67 66.23 16.44
N THR A 1023 -27.41 66.90 15.57
CA THR A 1023 -27.02 68.16 14.95
C THR A 1023 -28.13 69.17 15.12
N PHE A 1024 -27.76 70.45 15.33
CA PHE A 1024 -28.69 71.56 15.42
C PHE A 1024 -28.23 72.70 14.52
N THR A 1025 -29.09 73.15 13.61
CA THR A 1025 -28.79 74.28 12.74
C THR A 1025 -29.43 75.55 13.29
N VAL A 1026 -28.61 76.56 13.56
CA VAL A 1026 -29.03 77.84 14.12
C VAL A 1026 -29.85 78.62 13.09
N ALA A 1027 -31.15 78.79 13.33
CA ALA A 1027 -31.99 79.62 12.49
C ALA A 1027 -31.70 81.12 12.73
N ALA A 1028 -32.11 81.98 11.79
CA ALA A 1028 -31.94 83.43 11.94
C ALA A 1028 -32.62 84.02 13.19
N ALA A 1029 -33.70 83.38 13.67
CA ALA A 1029 -34.40 83.77 14.89
C ALA A 1029 -33.65 83.38 16.18
N ASP A 1030 -32.68 82.48 16.10
CA ASP A 1030 -31.97 81.88 17.24
C ASP A 1030 -30.57 82.50 17.44
N VAL A 1031 -30.21 83.50 16.64
CA VAL A 1031 -28.92 84.19 16.75
C VAL A 1031 -28.84 84.96 18.06
N GLY A 1032 -27.81 84.68 18.85
CA GLY A 1032 -27.61 85.19 20.20
C GLY A 1032 -28.26 84.34 21.30
N ALA A 1033 -29.02 83.29 20.95
CA ALA A 1033 -29.53 82.32 21.90
C ALA A 1033 -28.41 81.36 22.38
N THR A 1034 -28.63 80.71 23.52
CA THR A 1034 -27.70 79.74 24.11
C THR A 1034 -28.32 78.35 24.12
N LEU A 1035 -27.69 77.40 23.43
CA LEU A 1035 -28.00 75.98 23.58
C LEU A 1035 -27.41 75.48 24.89
N ARG A 1036 -28.24 74.90 25.74
CA ARG A 1036 -27.82 74.33 27.02
C ARG A 1036 -27.98 72.81 26.94
N PHE A 1037 -26.84 72.13 26.92
CA PHE A 1037 -26.78 70.67 27.01
C PHE A 1037 -26.80 70.28 28.48
N GLU A 1038 -27.84 69.57 28.91
CA GLU A 1038 -28.02 69.17 30.30
C GLU A 1038 -27.95 67.66 30.43
N TRP A 1039 -26.99 67.19 31.22
CA TRP A 1039 -26.86 65.79 31.60
C TRP A 1039 -27.21 65.63 33.09
N ASP A 1040 -28.30 64.96 33.37
CA ASP A 1040 -28.84 64.74 34.71
C ASP A 1040 -28.55 63.32 35.22
N ASN A 1041 -27.81 63.23 36.32
CA ASN A 1041 -27.54 61.99 37.04
C ASN A 1041 -28.36 61.85 38.34
N ALA A 1042 -29.47 62.58 38.49
CA ALA A 1042 -30.33 62.53 39.69
C ALA A 1042 -30.87 61.13 40.02
N PHE A 1043 -31.08 60.28 39.02
CA PHE A 1043 -31.60 58.91 39.20
C PHE A 1043 -30.55 57.91 39.70
N SER A 1044 -29.26 58.24 39.65
CA SER A 1044 -28.21 57.44 40.27
C SER A 1044 -27.88 58.04 41.63
N TRP A 1045 -28.26 57.36 42.72
CA TRP A 1045 -28.00 57.80 44.09
C TRP A 1045 -26.68 57.25 44.66
N LEU A 1046 -26.02 56.35 43.92
CA LEU A 1046 -24.80 55.67 44.38
C LEU A 1046 -23.60 55.89 43.44
N ASN A 1047 -23.82 55.85 42.12
CA ASN A 1047 -22.72 55.80 41.15
C ASN A 1047 -22.57 57.13 40.42
N GLU A 1048 -21.38 57.70 40.48
CA GLU A 1048 -20.94 58.73 39.55
C GLU A 1048 -20.81 58.17 38.14
N LYS A 1049 -20.95 59.03 37.12
CA LYS A 1049 -20.86 58.64 35.72
C LYS A 1049 -19.85 59.52 35.00
N THR A 1050 -19.04 58.93 34.13
CA THR A 1050 -18.04 59.65 33.36
C THR A 1050 -18.58 59.87 31.95
N LEU A 1051 -18.89 61.12 31.61
CA LEU A 1051 -19.34 61.53 30.30
C LEU A 1051 -18.15 61.90 29.43
N ASP A 1052 -17.98 61.24 28.29
CA ASP A 1052 -17.14 61.72 27.20
C ASP A 1052 -18.05 62.41 26.19
N TYR A 1053 -18.00 63.74 26.11
CA TYR A 1053 -18.80 64.51 25.17
C TYR A 1053 -17.92 65.28 24.19
N HIS A 1054 -18.45 65.44 22.98
CA HIS A 1054 -17.90 66.25 21.92
C HIS A 1054 -19.01 67.16 21.40
N VAL A 1055 -18.82 68.48 21.51
CA VAL A 1055 -19.71 69.48 20.90
C VAL A 1055 -18.86 70.37 20.00
N SER A 1056 -19.20 70.39 18.71
CA SER A 1056 -18.55 71.20 17.70
C SER A 1056 -19.54 72.20 17.10
N VAL A 1057 -19.14 73.46 17.08
CA VAL A 1057 -19.85 74.54 16.40
C VAL A 1057 -19.15 74.77 15.07
N GLN A 1058 -19.88 74.59 13.98
CA GLN A 1058 -19.37 74.63 12.63
C GLN A 1058 -20.04 75.79 11.89
N ALA A 1059 -19.27 76.70 11.29
CA ALA A 1059 -19.79 77.76 10.43
C ALA A 1059 -19.89 77.26 8.97
N PRO A 1060 -20.88 77.71 8.19
CA PRO A 1060 -20.95 77.34 6.79
C PRO A 1060 -19.72 77.88 6.03
N LEU A 1061 -19.07 77.02 5.26
CA LEU A 1061 -17.95 77.37 4.39
C LEU A 1061 -18.44 78.28 3.26
N SER A 1062 -17.55 79.17 2.80
CA SER A 1062 -17.80 79.87 1.54
C SER A 1062 -17.86 78.86 0.38
N PRO A 1063 -18.64 79.12 -0.68
CA PRO A 1063 -18.75 78.21 -1.83
C PRO A 1063 -17.39 77.83 -2.42
N ALA A 1064 -16.45 78.78 -2.47
CA ALA A 1064 -15.08 78.56 -2.96
C ALA A 1064 -14.27 77.61 -2.05
N LYS A 1065 -14.30 77.80 -0.72
CA LYS A 1065 -13.63 76.90 0.22
C LYS A 1065 -14.27 75.50 0.24
N SER A 1066 -15.58 75.41 0.06
CA SER A 1066 -16.29 74.14 -0.02
C SER A 1066 -15.87 73.35 -1.27
N GLN A 1067 -15.79 74.01 -2.43
CA GLN A 1067 -15.28 73.39 -3.67
C GLN A 1067 -13.84 72.92 -3.50
N LEU A 1068 -12.96 73.74 -2.91
CA LEU A 1068 -11.57 73.37 -2.66
C LEU A 1068 -11.48 72.16 -1.71
N ARG A 1069 -12.24 72.12 -0.61
CA ARG A 1069 -12.26 70.97 0.31
C ARG A 1069 -12.77 69.68 -0.36
N VAL A 1070 -13.81 69.78 -1.19
CA VAL A 1070 -14.32 68.63 -1.94
C VAL A 1070 -13.26 68.12 -2.92
N GLN A 1071 -12.56 69.01 -3.61
CA GLN A 1071 -11.43 68.66 -4.48
C GLN A 1071 -10.28 68.03 -3.68
N THR A 1072 -9.85 68.62 -2.57
CA THR A 1072 -8.79 68.09 -1.70
C THR A 1072 -9.13 66.70 -1.16
N ARG A 1073 -10.37 66.46 -0.69
CA ARG A 1073 -10.80 65.13 -0.23
C ARG A 1073 -10.86 64.12 -1.36
N SER A 1074 -11.32 64.54 -2.54
CA SER A 1074 -11.31 63.69 -3.74
C SER A 1074 -9.89 63.27 -4.12
N LEU A 1075 -8.94 64.22 -4.13
CA LEU A 1075 -7.53 63.97 -4.40
C LEU A 1075 -6.91 63.07 -3.33
N GLN A 1076 -7.19 63.30 -2.04
CA GLN A 1076 -6.70 62.45 -0.94
C GLN A 1076 -7.23 61.02 -1.03
N ARG A 1077 -8.52 60.85 -1.34
CA ARG A 1077 -9.12 59.52 -1.52
C ARG A 1077 -8.44 58.80 -2.67
N THR A 1078 -8.31 59.47 -3.82
CA THR A 1078 -7.66 58.91 -5.02
C THR A 1078 -6.18 58.55 -4.73
N ALA A 1079 -5.44 59.42 -4.04
CA ALA A 1079 -4.06 59.16 -3.64
C ALA A 1079 -3.95 57.97 -2.68
N THR A 1080 -4.88 57.81 -1.73
CA THR A 1080 -4.89 56.69 -0.78
C THR A 1080 -5.21 55.37 -1.51
N GLU A 1081 -6.21 55.37 -2.38
CA GLU A 1081 -6.56 54.20 -3.22
C GLU A 1081 -5.39 53.75 -4.11
N LEU A 1082 -4.65 54.71 -4.69
CA LEU A 1082 -3.46 54.41 -5.48
C LEU A 1082 -2.29 53.89 -4.65
N ARG A 1083 -2.06 54.41 -3.44
CA ARG A 1083 -1.04 53.89 -2.52
C ARG A 1083 -1.35 52.45 -2.09
N ASP A 1084 -2.61 52.17 -1.77
CA ASP A 1084 -3.05 50.82 -1.44
C ASP A 1084 -2.88 49.87 -2.64
N GLY A 1085 -3.13 50.36 -3.85
CA GLY A 1085 -2.84 49.66 -5.10
C GLY A 1085 -1.36 49.33 -5.30
N LEU A 1086 -0.47 50.31 -5.08
CA LEU A 1086 0.98 50.11 -5.14
C LEU A 1086 1.46 49.10 -4.10
N ALA A 1087 0.91 49.13 -2.88
CA ALA A 1087 1.23 48.14 -1.85
C ALA A 1087 0.83 46.71 -2.25
N ARG A 1088 -0.32 46.54 -2.91
CA ARG A 1088 -0.76 45.23 -3.44
C ARG A 1088 0.14 44.73 -4.56
N LEU A 1089 0.55 45.62 -5.49
CA LEU A 1089 1.50 45.28 -6.54
C LEU A 1089 2.89 44.94 -5.98
N GLY A 1090 3.33 45.64 -4.93
CA GLY A 1090 4.58 45.34 -4.23
C GLY A 1090 4.54 43.98 -3.51
N ALA A 1091 3.41 43.62 -2.90
CA ALA A 1091 3.21 42.32 -2.28
C ALA A 1091 3.24 41.18 -3.32
N GLU A 1092 2.64 41.39 -4.48
CA GLU A 1092 2.68 40.44 -5.61
C GLU A 1092 4.12 40.25 -6.13
N ALA A 1093 4.86 41.35 -6.33
CA ALA A 1093 6.27 41.29 -6.74
C ALA A 1093 7.14 40.55 -5.72
N ALA A 1094 6.91 40.78 -4.42
CA ALA A 1094 7.62 40.07 -3.35
C ALA A 1094 7.29 38.57 -3.33
N ALA A 1095 6.02 38.19 -3.49
CA ALA A 1095 5.60 36.79 -3.59
C ALA A 1095 6.21 36.10 -4.82
N ARG A 1096 6.29 36.80 -5.95
CA ARG A 1096 6.95 36.31 -7.16
C ARG A 1096 8.46 36.07 -6.95
N ALA A 1097 9.15 37.00 -6.27
CA ALA A 1097 10.56 36.85 -5.96
C ALA A 1097 10.83 35.65 -5.01
N GLN A 1098 9.93 35.41 -4.05
CA GLN A 1098 9.99 34.23 -3.18
C GLN A 1098 9.80 32.93 -3.98
N LEU A 1099 8.84 32.90 -4.90
CA LEU A 1099 8.61 31.75 -5.77
C LEU A 1099 9.85 31.46 -6.65
N GLN A 1100 10.48 32.49 -7.22
CA GLN A 1100 11.72 32.35 -7.98
C GLN A 1100 12.88 31.80 -7.14
N ALA A 1101 13.01 32.23 -5.89
CA ALA A 1101 14.01 31.70 -4.96
C ALA A 1101 13.77 30.21 -4.65
N ALA A 1102 12.51 29.82 -4.42
CA ALA A 1102 12.14 28.41 -4.20
C ALA A 1102 12.43 27.53 -5.42
N VAL A 1103 12.18 28.03 -6.64
CA VAL A 1103 12.56 27.35 -7.89
C VAL A 1103 14.08 27.16 -8.00
N ALA A 1104 14.87 28.17 -7.61
CA ALA A 1104 16.32 28.05 -7.59
C ALA A 1104 16.81 26.99 -6.57
N HIS A 1105 16.16 26.89 -5.41
CA HIS A 1105 16.43 25.84 -4.42
C HIS A 1105 16.09 24.44 -4.95
N LEU A 1106 14.99 24.28 -5.68
CA LEU A 1106 14.65 23.02 -6.34
C LEU A 1106 15.72 22.60 -7.36
N HIS A 1107 16.25 23.56 -8.13
CA HIS A 1107 17.30 23.28 -9.10
C HIS A 1107 18.62 22.85 -8.43
N ALA A 1108 18.97 23.42 -7.28
CA ALA A 1108 20.10 22.95 -6.48
C ALA A 1108 19.88 21.51 -5.96
N ALA A 1109 18.65 21.19 -5.51
CA ALA A 1109 18.31 19.83 -5.09
C ALA A 1109 18.34 18.82 -6.25
N GLU A 1110 18.03 19.25 -7.47
CA GLU A 1110 18.17 18.46 -8.70
C GLU A 1110 19.64 18.14 -9.01
N GLN A 1111 20.55 19.10 -8.84
CA GLN A 1111 21.99 18.87 -9.00
C GLN A 1111 22.53 17.88 -7.96
N ASP A 1112 22.08 17.98 -6.70
CA ASP A 1112 22.41 17.00 -5.65
C ASP A 1112 21.89 15.60 -6.01
N LYS A 1113 20.67 15.51 -6.57
CA LYS A 1113 20.09 14.25 -7.06
C LYS A 1113 21.00 13.59 -8.09
N ASP A 1114 21.43 14.35 -9.10
CA ASP A 1114 22.23 13.83 -10.19
C ASP A 1114 23.63 13.42 -9.71
N ALA A 1115 24.19 14.15 -8.73
CA ALA A 1115 25.43 13.75 -8.05
C ALA A 1115 25.27 12.42 -7.29
N TYR A 1116 24.18 12.24 -6.54
CA TYR A 1116 23.88 10.99 -5.85
C TYR A 1116 23.60 9.85 -6.83
N ALA A 1117 22.83 10.09 -7.89
CA ALA A 1117 22.57 9.11 -8.95
C ALA A 1117 23.87 8.66 -9.62
N GLY A 1118 24.78 9.59 -9.93
CA GLY A 1118 26.11 9.26 -10.46
C GLY A 1118 26.95 8.41 -9.50
N GLN A 1119 26.90 8.68 -8.19
CA GLN A 1119 27.55 7.84 -7.17
C GLN A 1119 26.92 6.44 -7.11
N PHE A 1120 25.60 6.35 -7.14
CA PHE A 1120 24.89 5.07 -7.18
C PHE A 1120 25.24 4.28 -8.43
N ASP A 1121 25.27 4.89 -9.62
CA ASP A 1121 25.65 4.23 -10.87
C ASP A 1121 27.10 3.76 -10.88
N ALA A 1122 28.02 4.56 -10.32
CA ALA A 1122 29.42 4.15 -10.17
C ALA A 1122 29.54 2.94 -9.23
N GLN A 1123 28.79 2.93 -8.11
CA GLN A 1123 28.74 1.79 -7.21
C GLN A 1123 28.04 0.58 -7.85
N LEU A 1124 26.98 0.78 -8.63
CA LEU A 1124 26.26 -0.27 -9.33
C LEU A 1124 27.19 -0.94 -10.35
N ARG A 1125 27.99 -0.15 -11.08
CA ARG A 1125 29.04 -0.66 -11.97
C ARG A 1125 30.14 -1.39 -11.22
N ALA A 1126 30.60 -0.88 -10.09
CA ALA A 1126 31.60 -1.56 -9.26
C ALA A 1126 31.06 -2.88 -8.67
N VAL A 1127 29.81 -2.90 -8.22
CA VAL A 1127 29.11 -4.11 -7.76
C VAL A 1127 28.86 -5.05 -8.92
N ALA A 1128 28.50 -4.58 -10.11
CA ALA A 1128 28.33 -5.41 -11.31
C ALA A 1128 29.65 -6.04 -11.76
N ALA A 1129 30.77 -5.30 -11.69
CA ALA A 1129 32.10 -5.83 -11.97
C ALA A 1129 32.53 -6.85 -10.91
N ARG A 1130 32.29 -6.57 -9.63
CA ARG A 1130 32.54 -7.51 -8.53
C ARG A 1130 31.61 -8.72 -8.57
N LYS A 1131 30.36 -8.54 -9.02
CA LYS A 1131 29.36 -9.57 -9.30
C LYS A 1131 29.83 -10.41 -10.46
N SER A 1132 30.30 -9.88 -11.57
CA SER A 1132 30.89 -10.65 -12.67
C SER A 1132 32.05 -11.54 -12.19
N ALA A 1133 32.94 -10.98 -11.36
CA ALA A 1133 34.04 -11.73 -10.74
C ALA A 1133 33.55 -12.80 -9.74
N LEU A 1134 32.53 -12.48 -8.93
CA LEU A 1134 31.90 -13.41 -7.99
C LEU A 1134 30.99 -14.42 -8.68
N GLN A 1135 30.42 -14.12 -9.83
CA GLN A 1135 29.47 -14.95 -10.59
C GLN A 1135 30.22 -16.05 -11.35
N GLN A 1136 31.48 -15.79 -11.71
CA GLN A 1136 32.46 -16.82 -12.04
C GLN A 1136 32.81 -17.73 -10.85
N GLN A 1137 32.72 -17.23 -9.60
CA GLN A 1137 32.88 -18.05 -8.38
C GLN A 1137 31.57 -18.73 -7.90
N MET A 1138 30.40 -18.15 -8.22
CA MET A 1138 29.07 -18.48 -7.66
C MET A 1138 28.23 -19.43 -8.51
N GLU A 1139 28.67 -19.87 -9.70
CA GLU A 1139 28.11 -21.12 -10.23
C GLU A 1139 28.31 -22.29 -9.24
N GLY A 1140 29.29 -22.18 -8.32
CA GLY A 1140 29.43 -23.04 -7.14
C GLY A 1140 28.54 -22.71 -5.92
N LEU A 1141 27.85 -21.56 -5.87
CA LEU A 1141 27.03 -21.09 -4.73
C LEU A 1141 25.59 -20.70 -5.13
N LYS A 1142 25.10 -21.15 -6.29
CA LYS A 1142 23.73 -20.97 -6.80
C LYS A 1142 22.62 -21.33 -5.79
N ALA A 1143 22.89 -22.12 -4.76
CA ALA A 1143 21.96 -22.42 -3.67
C ALA A 1143 21.69 -21.25 -2.70
N ALA A 1144 22.54 -20.22 -2.64
CA ALA A 1144 22.37 -19.06 -1.75
C ALA A 1144 21.63 -17.87 -2.42
N LEU A 1145 21.56 -17.86 -3.75
CA LEU A 1145 21.03 -16.79 -4.61
C LEU A 1145 19.53 -16.53 -4.41
N SER A 1146 18.75 -17.53 -3.99
CA SER A 1146 17.31 -17.38 -3.72
C SER A 1146 17.00 -16.33 -2.64
N ARG A 1147 17.98 -15.99 -1.79
CA ARG A 1147 17.84 -15.02 -0.71
C ARG A 1147 18.21 -13.58 -1.12
N ALA A 1148 19.01 -13.40 -2.18
CA ALA A 1148 19.44 -12.10 -2.70
C ALA A 1148 18.46 -11.52 -3.75
N LEU A 1149 17.63 -12.37 -4.37
CA LEU A 1149 16.56 -11.93 -5.28
C LEU A 1149 15.45 -11.14 -4.55
N ALA A 1150 15.18 -11.45 -3.27
CA ALA A 1150 14.25 -10.68 -2.46
C ALA A 1150 14.72 -9.24 -2.16
N GLU A 1151 16.03 -9.01 -2.01
CA GLU A 1151 16.59 -7.66 -1.86
C GLU A 1151 16.57 -6.87 -3.19
N GLN A 1152 16.56 -7.55 -4.34
CA GLN A 1152 16.46 -6.90 -5.65
C GLN A 1152 15.06 -6.34 -5.91
N ASP A 1153 14.02 -7.06 -5.47
CA ASP A 1153 12.64 -6.62 -5.60
C ASP A 1153 12.33 -5.43 -4.67
N GLU A 1154 12.83 -5.45 -3.43
CA GLU A 1154 12.71 -4.30 -2.50
C GLU A 1154 13.41 -3.04 -3.04
N LEU A 1155 14.56 -3.17 -3.70
CA LEU A 1155 15.27 -2.04 -4.30
C LEU A 1155 14.59 -1.53 -5.58
N GLY A 1156 13.94 -2.42 -6.34
CA GLY A 1156 13.11 -2.06 -7.50
C GLY A 1156 11.89 -1.23 -7.09
N ASP A 1157 11.22 -1.62 -6.00
CA ASP A 1157 10.08 -0.88 -5.45
C ASP A 1157 10.48 0.49 -4.91
N VAL A 1158 11.63 0.58 -4.23
CA VAL A 1158 12.17 1.87 -3.79
C VAL A 1158 12.54 2.78 -4.97
N GLY A 1159 13.13 2.22 -6.04
CA GLY A 1159 13.41 2.94 -7.28
C GLY A 1159 12.15 3.48 -7.96
N ALA A 1160 11.14 2.63 -8.13
CA ALA A 1160 9.85 3.02 -8.72
C ALA A 1160 9.12 4.09 -7.87
N THR A 1161 9.21 3.99 -6.55
CA THR A 1161 8.66 4.99 -5.62
C THR A 1161 9.37 6.34 -5.76
N LEU A 1162 10.69 6.33 -5.93
CA LEU A 1162 11.48 7.55 -6.15
C LEU A 1162 11.17 8.20 -7.50
N THR A 1163 11.03 7.41 -8.57
CA THR A 1163 10.64 7.90 -9.89
C THR A 1163 9.23 8.51 -9.88
N ARG A 1164 8.29 7.90 -9.14
CA ARG A 1164 6.92 8.39 -9.02
C ARG A 1164 6.83 9.70 -8.23
N ALA A 1165 7.58 9.81 -7.12
CA ALA A 1165 7.72 11.06 -6.38
C ALA A 1165 8.37 12.17 -7.23
N TRP A 1166 9.37 11.82 -8.03
CA TRP A 1166 10.04 12.76 -8.95
C TRP A 1166 9.11 13.25 -10.07
N SER A 1167 8.30 12.38 -10.67
CA SER A 1167 7.31 12.80 -11.68
C SER A 1167 6.27 13.77 -11.11
N GLY A 1168 5.91 13.64 -9.83
CA GLY A 1168 5.06 14.61 -9.15
C GLY A 1168 5.74 15.97 -8.96
N ALA A 1169 6.99 15.99 -8.51
CA ALA A 1169 7.76 17.22 -8.36
C ALA A 1169 8.07 17.91 -9.70
N ALA A 1170 8.28 17.15 -10.78
CA ALA A 1170 8.48 17.69 -12.13
C ALA A 1170 7.22 18.34 -12.68
N ALA A 1171 6.04 17.76 -12.44
CA ALA A 1171 4.76 18.36 -12.84
C ALA A 1171 4.50 19.68 -12.10
N GLU A 1172 4.74 19.73 -10.79
CA GLU A 1172 4.61 20.97 -9.99
C GLU A 1172 5.60 22.06 -10.44
N ARG A 1173 6.80 21.67 -10.89
CA ARG A 1173 7.77 22.60 -11.51
C ARG A 1173 7.24 23.16 -12.82
N ASP A 1174 6.72 22.31 -13.71
CA ASP A 1174 6.19 22.76 -15.00
C ASP A 1174 4.99 23.71 -14.79
N ASP A 1175 4.15 23.44 -13.78
CA ASP A 1175 3.04 24.31 -13.37
C ASP A 1175 3.55 25.66 -12.78
N ALA A 1176 4.63 25.64 -11.99
CA ALA A 1176 5.26 26.86 -11.47
C ALA A 1176 5.95 27.68 -12.56
N GLU A 1177 6.70 27.04 -13.47
CA GLU A 1177 7.37 27.71 -14.61
C GLU A 1177 6.34 28.28 -15.58
N THR A 1178 5.26 27.54 -15.90
CA THR A 1178 4.17 28.08 -16.73
C THR A 1178 3.42 29.21 -16.06
N THR A 1179 3.23 29.18 -14.73
CA THR A 1179 2.62 30.29 -13.98
C THR A 1179 3.53 31.54 -13.98
N VAL A 1180 4.85 31.36 -13.87
CA VAL A 1180 5.84 32.45 -13.96
C VAL A 1180 5.93 33.01 -15.39
N GLN A 1181 5.80 32.17 -16.42
CA GLN A 1181 5.83 32.60 -17.83
C GLN A 1181 4.54 33.28 -18.28
N LEU A 1182 3.37 32.85 -17.78
CA LEU A 1182 2.07 33.47 -18.08
C LEU A 1182 1.87 34.81 -17.37
N ALA A 1183 2.57 35.04 -16.25
CA ALA A 1183 2.71 36.36 -15.64
C ALA A 1183 3.75 37.18 -16.43
N GLU A 1184 3.39 37.72 -17.60
CA GLU A 1184 4.24 38.66 -18.34
C GLU A 1184 4.63 39.86 -17.44
N ALA A 1185 5.82 39.78 -16.84
CA ALA A 1185 6.33 40.72 -15.84
C ALA A 1185 6.41 42.17 -16.34
N SER A 1186 6.53 42.36 -17.66
CA SER A 1186 6.63 43.67 -18.30
C SER A 1186 5.37 44.52 -18.17
N GLN A 1187 4.18 43.90 -18.08
CA GLN A 1187 2.93 44.65 -18.02
C GLN A 1187 2.63 45.19 -16.62
N LEU A 1188 2.97 44.44 -15.57
CA LEU A 1188 2.72 44.86 -14.18
C LEU A 1188 3.78 45.84 -13.67
N GLU A 1189 5.05 45.69 -14.05
CA GLU A 1189 6.09 46.69 -13.74
C GLU A 1189 5.81 48.03 -14.43
N SER A 1190 5.41 48.01 -15.70
CA SER A 1190 4.95 49.21 -16.42
C SER A 1190 3.78 49.90 -15.70
N LEU A 1191 2.83 49.12 -15.20
CA LEU A 1191 1.66 49.67 -14.49
C LEU A 1191 2.07 50.27 -13.13
N ALA A 1192 2.93 49.60 -12.37
CA ALA A 1192 3.43 50.10 -11.10
C ALA A 1192 4.17 51.44 -11.28
N GLN A 1193 5.04 51.55 -12.29
CA GLN A 1193 5.73 52.81 -12.62
C GLN A 1193 4.76 53.93 -13.04
N GLN A 1194 3.72 53.61 -13.81
CA GLN A 1194 2.68 54.58 -14.19
C GLN A 1194 1.86 55.06 -12.98
N LEU A 1195 1.50 54.15 -12.07
CA LEU A 1195 0.76 54.48 -10.86
C LEU A 1195 1.60 55.31 -9.89
N GLU A 1196 2.90 55.00 -9.75
CA GLU A 1196 3.82 55.76 -8.91
C GLU A 1196 4.01 57.18 -9.42
N ALA A 1197 4.17 57.37 -10.74
CA ALA A 1197 4.19 58.69 -11.37
C ALA A 1197 2.87 59.45 -11.11
N ARG A 1198 1.72 58.76 -11.20
CA ARG A 1198 0.40 59.39 -10.97
C ARG A 1198 0.16 59.76 -9.51
N VAL A 1199 0.64 58.96 -8.56
CA VAL A 1199 0.62 59.31 -7.12
C VAL A 1199 1.44 60.57 -6.86
N GLN A 1200 2.65 60.66 -7.44
CA GLN A 1200 3.50 61.84 -7.30
C GLN A 1200 2.83 63.10 -7.89
N GLU A 1201 2.19 62.99 -9.04
CA GLU A 1201 1.41 64.10 -9.63
C GLU A 1201 0.26 64.55 -8.73
N LEU A 1202 -0.48 63.60 -8.13
CA LEU A 1202 -1.61 63.90 -7.23
C LEU A 1202 -1.14 64.49 -5.89
N GLU A 1203 0.01 64.05 -5.37
CA GLU A 1203 0.61 64.62 -4.16
C GLU A 1203 1.09 66.06 -4.40
N GLN A 1204 1.67 66.34 -5.58
CA GLN A 1204 2.03 67.70 -5.98
C GLN A 1204 0.78 68.59 -6.16
N ALA A 1205 -0.30 68.06 -6.75
CA ALA A 1205 -1.57 68.77 -6.87
C ALA A 1205 -2.21 69.04 -5.49
N LEU A 1206 -2.12 68.07 -4.57
CA LEU A 1206 -2.61 68.22 -3.20
C LEU A 1206 -1.83 69.32 -2.45
N LEU A 1207 -0.50 69.35 -2.58
CA LEU A 1207 0.35 70.40 -2.01
C LEU A 1207 -0.01 71.77 -2.58
N ALA A 1208 -0.23 71.87 -3.89
CA ALA A 1208 -0.67 73.12 -4.52
C ALA A 1208 -2.04 73.60 -3.99
N CYS A 1209 -3.01 72.70 -3.81
CA CYS A 1209 -4.30 73.04 -3.20
C CYS A 1209 -4.16 73.49 -1.74
N GLN A 1210 -3.24 72.89 -0.97
CA GLN A 1210 -2.95 73.28 0.42
C GLN A 1210 -2.27 74.66 0.49
N ASP A 1211 -1.36 74.95 -0.44
CA ASP A 1211 -0.70 76.24 -0.55
C ASP A 1211 -1.69 77.36 -0.94
N GLU A 1212 -2.66 77.08 -1.82
CA GLU A 1212 -3.77 78.00 -2.12
C GLU A 1212 -4.67 78.26 -0.91
N GLU A 1213 -4.86 77.25 -0.04
CA GLU A 1213 -5.65 77.35 1.19
C GLU A 1213 -4.92 78.21 2.25
N LEU A 1214 -3.58 78.15 2.29
CA LEU A 1214 -2.72 78.90 3.23
C LEU A 1214 -2.38 80.32 2.76
N SER A 1215 -2.36 80.59 1.46
CA SER A 1215 -2.03 81.91 0.88
C SER A 1215 -2.85 83.09 1.43
N PRO A 1216 -4.20 83.00 1.60
CA PRO A 1216 -4.99 84.09 2.17
C PRO A 1216 -4.81 84.25 3.70
N LEU A 1217 -4.41 83.19 4.42
CA LEU A 1217 -4.11 83.26 5.86
C LEU A 1217 -2.75 83.93 6.12
N VAL A 1218 -1.75 83.68 5.26
CA VAL A 1218 -0.44 84.34 5.32
C VAL A 1218 -0.51 85.80 4.85
N ALA A 1219 -1.43 86.14 3.94
CA ALA A 1219 -1.67 87.54 3.54
C ALA A 1219 -2.50 88.35 4.56
N ALA A 1220 -3.20 87.68 5.48
CA ALA A 1220 -4.01 88.31 6.54
C ALA A 1220 -3.27 88.41 7.90
N ALA A 1221 -2.13 87.73 8.05
CA ALA A 1221 -1.18 87.87 9.15
C ALA A 1221 -0.10 88.91 8.81
#